data_AF-A0A0S8F0E8-F1
#
_entry.id   AF-A0A0S8F0E8-F1
#
_cell.length_a   1.000
_cell.length_b   1.000
_cell.length_c   1.000
_cell.angle_alpha   90.00
_cell.angle_beta   90.00
_cell.angle_gamma   90.00
#
_symmetry.space_group_name_H-M   'P 1'
#
loop_
_entity.id
_entity.type
_entity.pdbx_description
1 polymer ?
#
loop_
_entity_poly.entity_id
_entity_poly.type
_entity_poly.pdbx_seq_one_letter_code
_entity_poly.pdbx_strand_id
1 'polypeptide(L)'
;MDRPKTPDPPLAFVLLLFFFSGALALVYQVVWSRMMTHVFGSTAVAVGTVLAAFMSGMALGSWYIGRLADRRGNPLRLYAWLEIGIAAAALASHLALERMDAVYPALYGVLGESESLLAAIRFLAAFLLVMAPTVMMGATLPVLSRLLITAPERVGARLALLYSVNTLGAVTGVLVTGFYLIGAFGLHLPVYAAAAGNLLIGFFAWIASGRSSEPAAATPPSGGNRRTVEQEAREGPGPVTLKIVLLGLGISGFTSFAYEIYWTRSLVFILGNSTYALTTMLSAFLTGIGLGSYLVRFAINRHVDRVAVFGWIQVMLGVFSALALPLLFSFDDPQALSRSLAGIADQAEALVLSSFGIAFLVMIVPAALIGATFPLVGDLAVRRMSETGASVGKVYAINTAGNVLGAILPGVLLLNWLGIQKGILAMATLNLGLGMVVLAMRLLGPARHPAWRFILPTIFAASVLVMSRTPIQFQFPSQGEQRRDQTLYYREGPLATTKVYLDPVTGEKSMSVDGIVIGGTGNTEFKQLLLAHLPRLLIDDTARELSVGLGSGILAGESALYQDLREITVVEIEPSVIEGAAWFREENHDVLDDPRLRIVGDDIGNFLRISKDRYNVISADEKTADEYASNGFSYSRDYYELLRDHLAPGGLVAQWVPATLPPRQYRMILNTFASSFPYVQLWYFLPAKRLGPFNSVLVGSRQPVPIDVGDVRRRFAANREALASLAPYGLTSPEALLPHFVADERVIRDAVADALLNSLDYPRYEFYHPWEYAADKVNKVIENQAFILGLKRKAYVDYFAELSSDVTSTDKLRQTFAAEFRYLEAFQQYLQGLSLEENYRLFDSVLAQAPWNDSLRARIYAQYRYLASTQTNPSMRKRMMERADALYHAR
;
A
#
# COMPACT_ATOMS: atom_id res chain seq x y z
N MET A 1 -59.86 -19.18 -18.17
CA MET A 1 -59.03 -19.79 -17.11
C MET A 1 -58.01 -18.74 -16.68
N ASP A 2 -58.32 -18.00 -15.62
CA ASP A 2 -57.36 -17.11 -14.98
C ASP A 2 -56.31 -17.96 -14.29
N ARG A 3 -55.06 -17.92 -14.78
CA ARG A 3 -53.94 -18.47 -14.02
C ARG A 3 -53.85 -17.71 -12.70
N PRO A 4 -53.79 -18.39 -11.54
CA PRO A 4 -53.64 -17.71 -10.26
C PRO A 4 -52.39 -16.82 -10.32
N LYS A 5 -52.55 -15.52 -10.03
CA LYS A 5 -51.43 -14.57 -9.92
C LYS A 5 -50.49 -15.08 -8.83
N THR A 6 -49.36 -15.63 -9.22
CA THR A 6 -48.29 -15.96 -8.27
C THR A 6 -47.78 -14.65 -7.66
N PRO A 7 -47.58 -14.59 -6.34
CA PRO A 7 -47.13 -13.38 -5.68
C PRO A 7 -45.73 -13.01 -6.17
N ASP A 8 -45.50 -11.70 -6.31
CA ASP A 8 -44.16 -11.16 -6.58
C ASP A 8 -43.16 -11.65 -5.52
N PRO A 9 -41.88 -11.80 -5.90
CA PRO A 9 -40.86 -12.28 -4.97
C PRO A 9 -40.78 -11.37 -3.73
N PRO A 10 -40.62 -11.95 -2.52
CA PRO A 10 -40.52 -11.16 -1.29
C PRO A 10 -39.39 -10.13 -1.37
N LEU A 11 -39.63 -8.92 -0.85
CA LEU A 11 -38.61 -7.86 -0.80
C LEU A 11 -37.29 -8.35 -0.17
N ALA A 12 -37.38 -9.10 0.94
CA ALA A 12 -36.22 -9.65 1.63
C ALA A 12 -35.38 -10.58 0.74
N PHE A 13 -36.01 -11.35 -0.15
CA PHE A 13 -35.31 -12.23 -1.08
C PHE A 13 -34.51 -11.42 -2.11
N VAL A 14 -35.11 -10.39 -2.71
CA VAL A 14 -34.41 -9.51 -3.67
C VAL A 14 -33.26 -8.76 -3.00
N LEU A 15 -33.47 -8.28 -1.77
CA LEU A 15 -32.42 -7.62 -0.98
C LEU A 15 -31.27 -8.58 -0.64
N LEU A 16 -31.56 -9.85 -0.33
CA LEU A 16 -30.53 -10.85 -0.07
C LEU A 16 -29.69 -11.14 -1.31
N LEU A 17 -30.33 -11.31 -2.49
CA LEU A 17 -29.61 -11.46 -3.76
C LEU A 17 -28.72 -10.26 -4.05
N PHE A 18 -29.21 -9.05 -3.77
CA PHE A 18 -28.45 -7.83 -4.04
C PHE A 18 -27.32 -7.58 -3.03
N PHE A 19 -27.51 -7.99 -1.77
CA PHE A 19 -26.45 -8.02 -0.76
C PHE A 19 -25.27 -8.90 -1.23
N PHE A 20 -25.55 -10.14 -1.64
CA PHE A 20 -24.49 -11.02 -2.12
C PHE A 20 -23.88 -10.53 -3.44
N SER A 21 -24.68 -9.99 -4.37
CA SER A 21 -24.15 -9.39 -5.60
C SER A 21 -23.13 -8.28 -5.28
N GLY A 22 -23.46 -7.38 -4.35
CA GLY A 22 -22.54 -6.36 -3.85
C GLY A 22 -21.27 -6.94 -3.21
N ALA A 23 -21.39 -8.00 -2.39
CA ALA A 23 -20.25 -8.68 -1.80
C ALA A 23 -19.30 -9.23 -2.86
N LEU A 24 -19.83 -9.93 -3.87
CA LEU A 24 -19.06 -10.54 -4.94
C LEU A 24 -18.39 -9.49 -5.84
N ALA A 25 -19.09 -8.39 -6.14
CA ALA A 25 -18.54 -7.27 -6.89
C ALA A 25 -17.23 -6.73 -6.26
N LEU A 26 -17.19 -6.65 -4.92
CA LEU A 26 -16.03 -6.17 -4.19
C LEU A 26 -14.94 -7.23 -3.97
N VAL A 27 -15.29 -8.53 -4.00
CA VAL A 27 -14.27 -9.60 -4.10
C VAL A 27 -13.44 -9.39 -5.36
N TYR A 28 -14.09 -9.19 -6.52
CA TYR A 28 -13.37 -8.93 -7.78
C TYR A 28 -12.53 -7.66 -7.71
N GLN A 29 -13.09 -6.56 -7.20
CA GLN A 29 -12.36 -5.30 -7.12
C GLN A 29 -11.08 -5.42 -6.28
N VAL A 30 -11.16 -6.07 -5.11
CA VAL A 30 -10.00 -6.25 -4.23
C VAL A 30 -8.94 -7.15 -4.87
N VAL A 31 -9.33 -8.28 -5.46
CA VAL A 31 -8.38 -9.19 -6.13
C VAL A 31 -7.76 -8.54 -7.36
N TRP A 32 -8.56 -7.94 -8.25
CA TRP A 32 -8.03 -7.30 -9.46
C TRP A 32 -7.15 -6.09 -9.15
N SER A 33 -7.44 -5.32 -8.09
CA SER A 33 -6.54 -4.24 -7.65
C SER A 33 -5.15 -4.77 -7.33
N ARG A 34 -5.07 -5.95 -6.71
CA ARG A 34 -3.79 -6.61 -6.38
C ARG A 34 -3.09 -7.18 -7.61
N MET A 35 -3.81 -7.90 -8.47
CA MET A 35 -3.25 -8.40 -9.72
C MET A 35 -2.72 -7.27 -10.61
N MET A 36 -3.43 -6.13 -10.63
CA MET A 36 -3.01 -4.95 -11.38
C MET A 36 -1.77 -4.27 -10.79
N THR A 37 -1.48 -4.43 -9.50
CA THR A 37 -0.20 -3.97 -8.94
C THR A 37 0.97 -4.64 -9.67
N HIS A 38 0.85 -5.90 -10.10
CA HIS A 38 1.88 -6.57 -10.89
C HIS A 38 1.99 -5.98 -12.30
N VAL A 39 0.85 -5.63 -12.89
CA VAL A 39 0.80 -5.01 -14.22
C VAL A 39 1.43 -3.63 -14.17
N PHE A 40 1.09 -2.80 -13.16
CA PHE A 40 1.50 -1.40 -13.11
C PHE A 40 2.78 -1.11 -12.31
N GLY A 41 3.23 -2.05 -11.48
CA GLY A 41 4.34 -1.86 -10.54
C GLY A 41 4.04 -0.95 -9.35
N SER A 42 2.91 -0.23 -9.39
CA SER A 42 2.49 0.72 -8.36
C SER A 42 1.08 0.43 -7.88
N THR A 43 0.94 0.25 -6.57
CA THR A 43 -0.37 0.06 -5.92
C THR A 43 -1.29 1.26 -6.13
N ALA A 44 -0.77 2.48 -6.09
CA ALA A 44 -1.57 3.69 -6.27
C ALA A 44 -2.14 3.77 -7.70
N VAL A 45 -1.31 3.51 -8.70
CA VAL A 45 -1.72 3.50 -10.12
C VAL A 45 -2.67 2.35 -10.40
N ALA A 46 -2.39 1.15 -9.87
CA ALA A 46 -3.23 -0.02 -10.02
C ALA A 46 -4.63 0.18 -9.41
N VAL A 47 -4.70 0.59 -8.14
CA VAL A 47 -5.97 0.87 -7.45
C VAL A 47 -6.73 1.98 -8.16
N GLY A 48 -6.06 3.08 -8.54
CA GLY A 48 -6.67 4.18 -9.28
C GLY A 48 -7.23 3.73 -10.64
N THR A 49 -6.52 2.89 -11.37
CA THR A 49 -6.94 2.36 -12.68
C THR A 49 -8.13 1.41 -12.54
N VAL A 50 -8.07 0.44 -11.61
CA VAL A 50 -9.17 -0.49 -11.36
C VAL A 50 -10.41 0.26 -10.93
N LEU A 51 -10.26 1.21 -10.02
CA LEU A 51 -11.37 2.02 -9.54
C LEU A 51 -11.98 2.88 -10.65
N ALA A 52 -11.14 3.54 -11.47
CA ALA A 52 -11.61 4.31 -12.61
C ALA A 52 -12.36 3.44 -13.63
N ALA A 53 -11.85 2.23 -13.92
CA ALA A 53 -12.50 1.28 -14.82
C ALA A 53 -13.84 0.78 -14.25
N PHE A 54 -13.86 0.43 -12.96
CA PHE A 54 -15.04 -0.05 -12.24
C PHE A 54 -16.14 1.01 -12.21
N MET A 55 -15.79 2.25 -11.85
CA MET A 55 -16.72 3.38 -11.84
C MET A 55 -17.18 3.72 -13.27
N SER A 56 -16.29 3.75 -14.25
CA SER A 56 -16.65 4.03 -15.65
C SER A 56 -17.62 2.99 -16.21
N GLY A 57 -17.36 1.71 -15.97
CA GLY A 57 -18.26 0.62 -16.32
C GLY A 57 -19.62 0.80 -15.66
N MET A 58 -19.65 1.05 -14.35
CA MET A 58 -20.91 1.27 -13.63
C MET A 58 -21.72 2.46 -14.15
N ALA A 59 -21.06 3.56 -14.50
CA ALA A 59 -21.69 4.75 -15.09
C ALA A 59 -22.31 4.43 -16.47
N LEU A 60 -21.57 3.75 -17.34
CA LEU A 60 -22.04 3.36 -18.66
C LEU A 60 -23.21 2.36 -18.59
N GLY A 61 -23.07 1.34 -17.76
CA GLY A 61 -24.08 0.31 -17.53
C GLY A 61 -25.39 0.87 -17.03
N SER A 62 -25.33 1.70 -15.99
CA SER A 62 -26.51 2.32 -15.40
C SER A 62 -27.23 3.28 -16.36
N TRP A 63 -26.48 4.06 -17.14
CA TRP A 63 -27.05 4.98 -18.11
C TRP A 63 -27.73 4.24 -19.28
N TYR A 64 -27.03 3.29 -19.90
CA TYR A 64 -27.53 2.61 -21.10
C TYR A 64 -28.62 1.59 -20.76
N ILE A 65 -28.36 0.69 -19.80
CA ILE A 65 -29.26 -0.42 -19.49
C ILE A 65 -30.45 0.04 -18.64
N GLY A 66 -30.33 1.15 -17.89
CA GLY A 66 -31.48 1.76 -17.19
C GLY A 66 -32.63 2.09 -18.14
N ARG A 67 -32.35 2.56 -19.36
CA ARG A 67 -33.36 2.81 -20.40
C ARG A 67 -33.96 1.53 -20.98
N LEU A 68 -33.14 0.47 -21.06
CA LEU A 68 -33.58 -0.84 -21.55
C LEU A 68 -34.46 -1.56 -20.52
N ALA A 69 -34.17 -1.37 -19.23
CA ALA A 69 -34.94 -1.91 -18.12
C ALA A 69 -36.39 -1.41 -18.12
N ASP A 70 -36.61 -0.15 -18.50
CA ASP A 70 -37.96 0.43 -18.63
C ASP A 70 -38.74 -0.13 -19.85
N ARG A 71 -38.05 -0.68 -20.86
CA ARG A 71 -38.65 -1.23 -22.09
C ARG A 71 -38.91 -2.74 -22.05
N ARG A 72 -38.29 -3.48 -21.12
CA ARG A 72 -38.35 -4.96 -21.05
C ARG A 72 -39.40 -5.40 -20.02
N GLY A 73 -40.15 -6.46 -20.34
CA GLY A 73 -41.28 -6.92 -19.53
C GLY A 73 -40.91 -7.54 -18.17
N ASN A 74 -39.75 -8.21 -18.01
CA ASN A 74 -39.40 -8.90 -16.76
C ASN A 74 -38.04 -8.41 -16.21
N PRO A 75 -38.03 -7.42 -15.28
CA PRO A 75 -36.81 -6.89 -14.69
C PRO A 75 -35.99 -7.94 -13.94
N LEU A 76 -36.63 -8.90 -13.26
CA LEU A 76 -35.91 -9.94 -12.51
C LEU A 76 -35.19 -10.92 -13.43
N ARG A 77 -35.78 -11.22 -14.59
CA ARG A 77 -35.13 -12.03 -15.64
C ARG A 77 -33.96 -11.29 -16.29
N LEU A 78 -34.07 -9.96 -16.45
CA LEU A 78 -32.95 -9.13 -16.91
C LEU A 78 -31.83 -9.11 -15.87
N TYR A 79 -32.16 -8.97 -14.58
CA TYR A 79 -31.20 -9.07 -13.48
C TYR A 79 -30.49 -10.44 -13.48
N ALA A 80 -31.22 -11.54 -13.66
CA ALA A 80 -30.64 -12.88 -13.76
C ALA A 80 -29.58 -12.99 -14.88
N TRP A 81 -29.87 -12.45 -16.07
CA TRP A 81 -28.91 -12.43 -17.17
C TRP A 81 -27.71 -11.53 -16.91
N LEU A 82 -27.90 -10.40 -16.23
CA LEU A 82 -26.79 -9.53 -15.83
C LEU A 82 -25.84 -10.27 -14.88
N GLU A 83 -26.35 -10.98 -13.88
CA GLU A 83 -25.53 -11.75 -12.93
C GLU A 83 -24.76 -12.88 -13.61
N ILE A 84 -25.38 -13.62 -14.53
CA ILE A 84 -24.69 -14.64 -15.34
C ILE A 84 -23.62 -14.01 -16.23
N GLY A 85 -23.95 -12.86 -16.84
CA GLY A 85 -23.00 -12.10 -17.66
C GLY A 85 -21.81 -11.57 -16.87
N ILE A 86 -22.04 -11.09 -15.64
CA ILE A 86 -20.98 -10.67 -14.71
C ILE A 86 -20.04 -11.85 -14.44
N ALA A 87 -20.56 -13.04 -14.12
CA ALA A 87 -19.72 -14.22 -13.87
C ALA A 87 -18.84 -14.56 -15.08
N ALA A 88 -19.45 -14.60 -16.29
CA ALA A 88 -18.74 -14.94 -17.51
C ALA A 88 -17.67 -13.91 -17.88
N ALA A 89 -18.00 -12.62 -17.81
CA ALA A 89 -17.06 -11.54 -18.13
C ALA A 89 -15.97 -11.42 -17.06
N ALA A 90 -16.29 -11.56 -15.78
CA ALA A 90 -15.30 -11.53 -14.70
C ALA A 90 -14.29 -12.68 -14.84
N LEU A 91 -14.76 -13.88 -15.17
CA LEU A 91 -13.87 -15.03 -15.42
C LEU A 91 -13.00 -14.81 -16.66
N ALA A 92 -13.58 -14.31 -17.75
CA ALA A 92 -12.81 -14.00 -18.97
C ALA A 92 -11.74 -12.93 -18.71
N SER A 93 -12.11 -11.86 -17.99
CA SER A 93 -11.16 -10.81 -17.60
C SER A 93 -10.06 -11.35 -16.70
N HIS A 94 -10.40 -12.17 -15.70
CA HIS A 94 -9.41 -12.79 -14.80
C HIS A 94 -8.40 -13.65 -15.55
N LEU A 95 -8.87 -14.54 -16.43
CA LEU A 95 -7.99 -15.39 -17.24
C LEU A 95 -7.13 -14.59 -18.23
N ALA A 96 -7.64 -13.46 -18.72
CA ALA A 96 -6.87 -12.56 -19.57
C ALA A 96 -5.77 -11.83 -18.77
N LEU A 97 -6.08 -11.36 -17.55
CA LEU A 97 -5.12 -10.72 -16.66
C LEU A 97 -3.98 -11.66 -16.27
N GLU A 98 -4.29 -12.92 -15.95
CA GLU A 98 -3.28 -13.95 -15.62
C GLU A 98 -2.28 -14.17 -16.77
N ARG A 99 -2.71 -13.96 -18.03
CA ARG A 99 -1.84 -14.12 -19.21
C ARG A 99 -1.16 -12.84 -19.66
N MET A 100 -1.40 -11.70 -19.01
CA MET A 100 -0.80 -10.42 -19.44
C MET A 100 0.74 -10.47 -19.38
N ASP A 101 1.32 -11.15 -18.39
CA ASP A 101 2.77 -11.30 -18.23
C ASP A 101 3.44 -11.96 -19.44
N ALA A 102 2.78 -12.93 -20.09
CA ALA A 102 3.31 -13.61 -21.27
C ALA A 102 3.14 -12.77 -22.55
N VAL A 103 2.09 -11.93 -22.60
CA VAL A 103 1.76 -11.11 -23.77
C VAL A 103 2.59 -9.82 -23.79
N TYR A 104 3.01 -9.34 -22.63
CA TYR A 104 3.67 -8.05 -22.48
C TYR A 104 5.02 -7.94 -23.19
N PRO A 105 5.96 -8.90 -23.07
CA PRO A 105 7.21 -8.86 -23.84
C PRO A 105 6.98 -8.94 -25.37
N ALA A 106 5.94 -9.65 -25.80
CA ALA A 106 5.58 -9.75 -27.21
C ALA A 106 5.00 -8.43 -27.75
N LEU A 107 4.16 -7.73 -26.97
CA LEU A 107 3.66 -6.39 -27.30
C LEU A 107 4.80 -5.38 -27.41
N TYR A 108 5.75 -5.40 -26.46
CA TYR A 108 6.93 -4.55 -26.51
C TYR A 108 7.76 -4.77 -27.79
N GLY A 109 7.98 -6.03 -28.17
CA GLY A 109 8.71 -6.36 -29.39
C GLY A 109 8.07 -5.85 -30.69
N VAL A 110 6.75 -5.62 -30.71
CA VAL A 110 6.01 -5.11 -31.89
C VAL A 110 5.87 -3.58 -31.87
N LEU A 111 5.68 -2.98 -30.69
CA LEU A 111 5.38 -1.55 -30.53
C LEU A 111 6.62 -0.66 -30.47
N GLY A 112 7.81 -1.25 -30.34
CA GLY A 112 9.09 -0.54 -30.26
C GLY A 112 9.36 0.05 -28.87
N GLU A 113 10.39 0.90 -28.79
CA GLU A 113 10.96 1.41 -27.52
C GLU A 113 10.14 2.52 -26.85
N SER A 114 8.95 2.87 -27.35
CA SER A 114 8.15 3.96 -26.76
C SER A 114 7.46 3.49 -25.47
N GLU A 115 8.10 3.79 -24.33
CA GLU A 115 7.60 3.48 -22.98
C GLU A 115 6.20 4.06 -22.73
N SER A 116 5.94 5.28 -23.20
CA SER A 116 4.65 5.96 -23.01
C SER A 116 3.52 5.29 -23.79
N LEU A 117 3.79 4.82 -25.02
CA LEU A 117 2.82 4.08 -25.83
C LEU A 117 2.52 2.70 -25.19
N LEU A 118 3.55 2.01 -24.73
CA LEU A 118 3.40 0.73 -24.04
C LEU A 118 2.58 0.87 -22.75
N ALA A 119 2.90 1.87 -21.93
CA ALA A 119 2.16 2.18 -20.71
C ALA A 119 0.69 2.53 -21.00
N ALA A 120 0.43 3.30 -22.06
CA ALA A 120 -0.93 3.64 -22.48
C ALA A 120 -1.73 2.41 -22.96
N ILE A 121 -1.10 1.50 -23.72
CA ILE A 121 -1.73 0.26 -24.17
C ILE A 121 -1.99 -0.67 -22.99
N ARG A 122 -1.03 -0.82 -22.07
CA ARG A 122 -1.20 -1.58 -20.82
C ARG A 122 -2.37 -1.05 -20.01
N PHE A 123 -2.41 0.27 -19.82
CA PHE A 123 -3.50 0.96 -19.15
C PHE A 123 -4.84 0.67 -19.83
N LEU A 124 -4.94 0.85 -21.14
CA LEU A 124 -6.18 0.66 -21.88
C LEU A 124 -6.65 -0.80 -21.85
N ALA A 125 -5.75 -1.76 -22.03
CA ALA A 125 -6.08 -3.18 -21.97
C ALA A 125 -6.62 -3.57 -20.57
N ALA A 126 -5.88 -3.22 -19.52
CA ALA A 126 -6.29 -3.44 -18.14
C ALA A 126 -7.63 -2.77 -17.81
N PHE A 127 -7.81 -1.52 -18.23
CA PHE A 127 -9.02 -0.75 -18.03
C PHE A 127 -10.23 -1.40 -18.71
N LEU A 128 -10.10 -1.81 -19.98
CA LEU A 128 -11.19 -2.44 -20.74
C LEU A 128 -11.57 -3.81 -20.17
N LEU A 129 -10.60 -4.61 -19.72
CA LEU A 129 -10.86 -5.90 -19.08
C LEU A 129 -11.68 -5.75 -17.80
N VAL A 130 -11.35 -4.78 -16.94
CA VAL A 130 -12.13 -4.51 -15.72
C VAL A 130 -13.47 -3.85 -16.03
N MET A 131 -13.54 -3.01 -17.07
CA MET A 131 -14.76 -2.30 -17.45
C MET A 131 -15.86 -3.26 -17.93
N ALA A 132 -15.52 -4.34 -18.64
CA ALA A 132 -16.50 -5.27 -19.21
C ALA A 132 -17.50 -5.86 -18.18
N PRO A 133 -17.07 -6.52 -17.08
CA PRO A 133 -18.00 -7.01 -16.05
C PRO A 133 -18.71 -5.87 -15.30
N THR A 134 -18.04 -4.73 -15.13
CA THR A 134 -18.55 -3.62 -14.30
C THR A 134 -19.65 -2.81 -15.01
N VAL A 135 -19.70 -2.83 -16.34
CA VAL A 135 -20.88 -2.36 -17.11
C VAL A 135 -22.13 -3.14 -16.71
N MET A 136 -22.04 -4.45 -16.55
CA MET A 136 -23.19 -5.25 -16.12
C MET A 136 -23.52 -5.03 -14.64
N MET A 137 -22.51 -4.87 -13.78
CA MET A 137 -22.70 -4.52 -12.37
C MET A 137 -23.44 -3.18 -12.23
N GLY A 138 -23.10 -2.15 -13.01
CA GLY A 138 -23.78 -0.86 -12.99
C GLY A 138 -25.25 -0.90 -13.39
N ALA A 139 -25.64 -1.89 -14.18
CA ALA A 139 -27.01 -2.04 -14.64
C ALA A 139 -27.95 -2.67 -13.59
N THR A 140 -27.40 -3.36 -12.58
CA THR A 140 -28.19 -4.10 -11.58
C THR A 140 -29.12 -3.18 -10.78
N LEU A 141 -28.62 -2.04 -10.29
CA LEU A 141 -29.38 -1.11 -9.46
C LEU A 141 -30.59 -0.48 -10.20
N PRO A 142 -30.46 0.07 -11.43
CA PRO A 142 -31.61 0.53 -12.20
C PRO A 142 -32.66 -0.55 -12.47
N VAL A 143 -32.22 -1.77 -12.75
CA VAL A 143 -33.12 -2.91 -13.02
C VAL A 143 -33.91 -3.31 -11.77
N LEU A 144 -33.24 -3.46 -10.63
CA LEU A 144 -33.91 -3.78 -9.37
C LEU A 144 -34.77 -2.62 -8.85
N SER A 145 -34.38 -1.38 -9.13
CA SER A 145 -35.19 -0.20 -8.83
C SER A 145 -36.53 -0.24 -9.58
N ARG A 146 -36.55 -0.66 -10.85
CA ARG A 146 -37.79 -0.81 -11.62
C ARG A 146 -38.71 -1.90 -11.06
N LEU A 147 -38.13 -2.99 -10.54
CA LEU A 147 -38.87 -4.08 -9.90
C LEU A 147 -39.49 -3.65 -8.56
N LEU A 148 -38.68 -3.02 -7.71
CA LEU A 148 -39.07 -2.75 -6.34
C LEU A 148 -39.76 -1.40 -6.17
N ILE A 149 -39.60 -0.40 -7.03
CA ILE A 149 -40.27 0.90 -6.87
C ILE A 149 -41.62 0.85 -7.58
N THR A 150 -42.66 0.49 -6.82
CA THR A 150 -44.03 0.32 -7.32
C THR A 150 -44.98 1.45 -6.90
N ALA A 151 -44.53 2.36 -6.02
CA ALA A 151 -45.34 3.47 -5.52
C ALA A 151 -44.52 4.78 -5.47
N PRO A 152 -45.08 5.92 -5.91
CA PRO A 152 -44.41 7.23 -5.92
C PRO A 152 -43.89 7.68 -4.55
N GLU A 153 -44.60 7.37 -3.47
CA GLU A 153 -44.24 7.79 -2.11
C GLU A 153 -43.01 7.06 -1.56
N ARG A 154 -42.67 5.91 -2.14
CA ARG A 154 -41.63 5.00 -1.63
C ARG A 154 -40.36 5.01 -2.46
N VAL A 155 -40.27 5.85 -3.50
CA VAL A 155 -39.13 5.92 -4.44
C VAL A 155 -37.82 6.08 -3.69
N GLY A 156 -37.64 7.19 -2.96
CA GLY A 156 -36.41 7.45 -2.24
C GLY A 156 -36.11 6.44 -1.14
N ALA A 157 -37.12 5.99 -0.38
CA ALA A 157 -36.90 5.01 0.69
C ALA A 157 -36.47 3.63 0.17
N ARG A 158 -37.04 3.16 -0.94
CA ARG A 158 -36.65 1.87 -1.56
C ARG A 158 -35.32 1.97 -2.29
N LEU A 159 -35.03 3.10 -2.93
CA LEU A 159 -33.72 3.35 -3.54
C LEU A 159 -32.61 3.41 -2.48
N ALA A 160 -32.86 4.12 -1.38
CA ALA A 160 -32.00 4.19 -0.19
C ALA A 160 -31.72 2.79 0.39
N LEU A 161 -32.76 1.97 0.53
CA LEU A 161 -32.63 0.61 1.04
C LEU A 161 -31.81 -0.28 0.10
N LEU A 162 -32.12 -0.28 -1.20
CA LEU A 162 -31.37 -1.03 -2.22
C LEU A 162 -29.89 -0.67 -2.18
N TYR A 163 -29.58 0.63 -2.26
CA TYR A 163 -28.20 1.10 -2.25
C TYR A 163 -27.48 0.76 -0.94
N SER A 164 -28.15 0.91 0.21
CA SER A 164 -27.55 0.56 1.52
C SER A 164 -27.23 -0.94 1.66
N VAL A 165 -28.14 -1.82 1.21
CA VAL A 165 -27.97 -3.27 1.35
C VAL A 165 -26.87 -3.79 0.43
N ASN A 166 -26.81 -3.31 -0.81
CA ASN A 166 -25.72 -3.64 -1.73
C ASN A 166 -24.38 -3.15 -1.21
N THR A 167 -24.33 -1.91 -0.70
CA THR A 167 -23.09 -1.35 -0.13
C THR A 167 -22.66 -2.09 1.15
N LEU A 168 -23.60 -2.55 1.99
CA LEU A 168 -23.25 -3.39 3.14
C LEU A 168 -22.72 -4.76 2.72
N GLY A 169 -23.28 -5.34 1.66
CA GLY A 169 -22.75 -6.53 1.01
C GLY A 169 -21.32 -6.31 0.53
N ALA A 170 -21.10 -5.21 -0.18
CA ALA A 170 -19.78 -4.75 -0.62
C ALA A 170 -18.77 -4.65 0.53
N VAL A 171 -19.15 -4.05 1.68
CA VAL A 171 -18.31 -4.02 2.90
C VAL A 171 -17.94 -5.43 3.34
N THR A 172 -18.91 -6.36 3.37
CA THR A 172 -18.64 -7.76 3.73
C THR A 172 -17.69 -8.42 2.75
N GLY A 173 -17.86 -8.16 1.45
CA GLY A 173 -16.95 -8.63 0.40
C GLY A 173 -15.51 -8.13 0.59
N VAL A 174 -15.33 -6.84 0.87
CA VAL A 174 -14.02 -6.22 1.17
C VAL A 174 -13.38 -6.86 2.40
N LEU A 175 -14.10 -6.94 3.51
CA LEU A 175 -13.59 -7.47 4.76
C LEU A 175 -13.20 -8.95 4.64
N VAL A 176 -14.10 -9.77 4.11
CA VAL A 176 -13.85 -11.21 3.95
C VAL A 176 -12.70 -11.46 2.97
N THR A 177 -12.61 -10.71 1.88
CA THR A 177 -11.53 -10.89 0.89
C THR A 177 -10.18 -10.40 1.42
N GLY A 178 -10.14 -9.18 1.96
CA GLY A 178 -8.91 -8.51 2.39
C GLY A 178 -8.35 -9.00 3.72
N PHE A 179 -9.16 -9.59 4.59
CA PHE A 179 -8.68 -10.19 5.85
C PHE A 179 -8.53 -11.71 5.82
N TYR A 180 -9.24 -12.42 4.93
CA TYR A 180 -9.30 -13.88 4.98
C TYR A 180 -9.04 -14.57 3.64
N LEU A 181 -9.86 -14.31 2.61
CA LEU A 181 -9.85 -15.16 1.41
C LEU A 181 -8.50 -15.18 0.68
N ILE A 182 -7.86 -14.02 0.51
CA ILE A 182 -6.57 -13.96 -0.20
C ILE A 182 -5.45 -14.61 0.63
N GLY A 183 -5.38 -14.32 1.93
CA GLY A 183 -4.37 -14.91 2.81
C GLY A 183 -4.49 -16.44 2.92
N ALA A 184 -5.72 -16.96 2.94
CA ALA A 184 -5.98 -18.39 3.06
C ALA A 184 -5.86 -19.16 1.73
N PHE A 185 -6.35 -18.58 0.63
CA PHE A 185 -6.55 -19.31 -0.63
C PHE A 185 -5.80 -18.74 -1.84
N GLY A 186 -5.06 -17.64 -1.67
CA GLY A 186 -4.41 -16.93 -2.77
C GLY A 186 -5.36 -16.07 -3.60
N LEU A 187 -4.91 -15.61 -4.77
CA LEU A 187 -5.64 -14.64 -5.60
C LEU A 187 -6.74 -15.28 -6.48
N HIS A 188 -6.56 -16.50 -7.00
CA HIS A 188 -7.48 -17.04 -8.01
C HIS A 188 -8.77 -17.63 -7.43
N LEU A 189 -8.68 -18.40 -6.33
CA LEU A 189 -9.86 -19.07 -5.76
C LEU A 189 -10.99 -18.10 -5.36
N PRO A 190 -10.71 -16.92 -4.75
CA PRO A 190 -11.75 -15.95 -4.45
C PRO A 190 -12.53 -15.49 -5.69
N VAL A 191 -11.87 -15.33 -6.84
CA VAL A 191 -12.52 -14.94 -8.10
C VAL A 191 -13.39 -16.05 -8.64
N TYR A 192 -12.92 -17.30 -8.62
CA TYR A 192 -13.72 -18.44 -9.04
C TYR A 192 -14.94 -18.65 -8.13
N ALA A 193 -14.77 -18.50 -6.82
CA ALA A 193 -15.86 -18.56 -5.85
C ALA A 193 -16.88 -17.43 -6.08
N ALA A 194 -16.41 -16.21 -6.38
CA ALA A 194 -17.29 -15.10 -6.71
C ALA A 194 -18.06 -15.34 -8.02
N ALA A 195 -17.41 -15.88 -9.06
CA ALA A 195 -18.08 -16.20 -10.31
C ALA A 195 -19.17 -17.26 -10.11
N ALA A 196 -18.89 -18.30 -9.34
CA ALA A 196 -19.88 -19.30 -8.94
C ALA A 196 -21.04 -18.65 -8.14
N GLY A 197 -20.74 -17.72 -7.24
CA GLY A 197 -21.73 -16.95 -6.50
C GLY A 197 -22.66 -16.14 -7.40
N ASN A 198 -22.13 -15.45 -8.41
CA ASN A 198 -22.95 -14.69 -9.37
C ASN A 198 -23.84 -15.62 -10.21
N LEU A 199 -23.34 -16.81 -10.61
CA LEU A 199 -24.16 -17.81 -11.29
C LEU A 199 -25.32 -18.31 -10.40
N LEU A 200 -25.07 -18.52 -9.11
CA LEU A 200 -26.12 -18.88 -8.15
C LEU A 200 -27.17 -17.77 -8.00
N ILE A 201 -26.74 -16.51 -7.86
CA ILE A 201 -27.66 -15.35 -7.81
C ILE A 201 -28.50 -15.30 -9.09
N GLY A 202 -27.86 -15.43 -10.26
CA GLY A 202 -28.53 -15.46 -11.55
C GLY A 202 -29.55 -16.60 -11.67
N PHE A 203 -29.19 -17.80 -11.21
CA PHE A 203 -30.06 -18.98 -11.19
C PHE A 203 -31.29 -18.78 -10.28
N PHE A 204 -31.10 -18.30 -9.05
CA PHE A 204 -32.21 -18.04 -8.13
C PHE A 204 -33.11 -16.89 -8.61
N ALA A 205 -32.53 -15.83 -9.19
CA ALA A 205 -33.28 -14.76 -9.83
C ALA A 205 -34.09 -15.28 -11.03
N TRP A 206 -33.52 -16.16 -11.86
CA TRP A 206 -34.20 -16.77 -13.00
C TRP A 206 -35.41 -17.60 -12.56
N ILE A 207 -35.24 -18.47 -11.56
CA ILE A 207 -36.34 -19.28 -11.01
C ILE A 207 -37.44 -18.39 -10.46
N ALA A 208 -37.08 -17.36 -9.69
CA ALA A 208 -38.04 -16.41 -9.14
C ALA A 208 -38.74 -15.60 -10.24
N SER A 209 -38.06 -15.30 -11.36
CA SER A 209 -38.64 -14.56 -12.49
C SER A 209 -39.79 -15.29 -13.18
N GLY A 210 -39.81 -16.63 -13.13
CA GLY A 210 -40.91 -17.46 -13.64
C GLY A 210 -42.20 -17.35 -12.82
N ARG A 211 -42.12 -16.75 -11.61
CA ARG A 211 -43.26 -16.48 -10.72
C ARG A 211 -43.70 -15.01 -10.75
N SER A 212 -42.88 -14.13 -11.31
CA SER A 212 -43.21 -12.70 -11.45
C SER A 212 -44.24 -12.52 -12.55
N SER A 213 -45.34 -11.84 -12.25
CA SER A 213 -46.30 -11.43 -13.28
C SER A 213 -45.63 -10.41 -14.20
N GLU A 214 -45.76 -10.54 -15.52
CA GLU A 214 -45.40 -9.45 -16.42
C GLU A 214 -46.18 -8.20 -15.97
N PRO A 215 -45.51 -7.04 -15.76
CA PRO A 215 -46.21 -5.78 -15.66
C PRO A 215 -47.04 -5.69 -16.93
N ALA A 216 -48.37 -5.68 -16.78
CA ALA A 216 -49.28 -5.59 -17.91
C ALA A 216 -48.75 -4.50 -18.84
N ALA A 217 -48.34 -4.89 -20.06
CA ALA A 217 -48.09 -3.93 -21.11
C ALA A 217 -49.30 -3.01 -21.11
N ALA A 218 -49.10 -1.71 -20.87
CA ALA A 218 -50.18 -0.76 -20.86
C ALA A 218 -50.87 -0.85 -22.22
N THR A 219 -51.96 -1.60 -22.29
CA THR A 219 -52.86 -1.59 -23.43
C THR A 219 -53.29 -0.14 -23.54
N PRO A 220 -53.00 0.55 -24.66
CA PRO A 220 -53.44 1.93 -24.80
C PRO A 220 -54.96 1.91 -24.59
N PRO A 221 -55.52 2.75 -23.70
CA PRO A 221 -56.95 2.76 -23.48
C PRO A 221 -57.60 3.13 -24.80
N SER A 222 -58.23 2.14 -25.44
CA SER A 222 -59.12 2.36 -26.56
C SER A 222 -60.28 3.21 -26.04
N GLY A 223 -60.21 4.52 -26.27
CA GLY A 223 -61.35 5.44 -26.15
C GLY A 223 -61.44 6.33 -24.90
N GLY A 224 -60.38 6.51 -24.10
CA GLY A 224 -60.42 7.35 -22.89
C GLY A 224 -59.47 8.54 -22.91
N ASN A 225 -60.02 9.75 -23.05
CA ASN A 225 -59.44 11.09 -22.85
C ASN A 225 -57.91 11.20 -22.67
N ARG A 226 -57.20 11.75 -23.67
CA ARG A 226 -55.75 12.04 -23.65
C ARG A 226 -55.28 12.93 -22.48
N ARG A 227 -56.19 13.60 -21.78
CA ARG A 227 -55.92 14.48 -20.62
C ARG A 227 -55.60 13.76 -19.31
N THR A 228 -55.98 12.50 -19.12
CA THR A 228 -55.71 11.77 -17.86
C THR A 228 -54.30 11.16 -17.80
N VAL A 229 -53.64 10.95 -18.93
CA VAL A 229 -52.25 10.40 -18.97
C VAL A 229 -51.20 11.48 -18.65
N GLU A 230 -51.51 12.77 -18.85
CA GLU A 230 -50.64 13.88 -18.46
C GLU A 230 -50.58 14.12 -16.94
N GLN A 231 -51.48 13.51 -16.15
CA GLN A 231 -51.64 13.75 -14.71
C GLN A 231 -50.79 12.86 -13.77
N GLU A 232 -49.93 11.96 -14.27
CA GLU A 232 -49.14 11.04 -13.42
C GLU A 232 -47.68 11.50 -13.11
N ALA A 233 -47.32 12.74 -13.43
CA ALA A 233 -45.99 13.25 -13.11
C ALA A 233 -45.92 13.75 -11.66
N ARG A 234 -45.00 13.17 -10.85
CA ARG A 234 -44.72 13.65 -9.48
C ARG A 234 -44.34 15.13 -9.52
N GLU A 235 -44.93 15.93 -8.62
CA GLU A 235 -44.45 17.28 -8.37
C GLU A 235 -42.99 17.21 -7.90
N GLY A 236 -42.13 17.99 -8.55
CA GLY A 236 -40.70 17.98 -8.33
C GLY A 236 -40.11 19.36 -8.57
N PRO A 237 -38.82 19.56 -8.23
CA PRO A 237 -38.17 20.85 -8.39
C PRO A 237 -38.21 21.31 -9.85
N GLY A 238 -38.15 22.62 -10.10
CA GLY A 238 -38.09 23.16 -11.46
C GLY A 238 -36.94 22.56 -12.29
N PRO A 239 -37.03 22.55 -13.63
CA PRO A 239 -36.03 21.91 -14.49
C PRO A 239 -34.62 22.49 -14.31
N VAL A 240 -34.50 23.78 -14.02
CA VAL A 240 -33.24 24.45 -13.72
C VAL A 240 -32.67 23.96 -12.39
N THR A 241 -33.48 23.95 -11.33
CA THR A 241 -33.08 23.43 -10.00
C THR A 241 -32.62 21.99 -10.08
N LEU A 242 -33.33 21.13 -10.81
CA LEU A 242 -32.95 19.74 -11.00
C LEU A 242 -31.62 19.60 -11.74
N LYS A 243 -31.36 20.39 -12.79
CA LYS A 243 -30.06 20.39 -13.48
C LYS A 243 -28.91 20.79 -12.54
N ILE A 244 -29.12 21.79 -11.69
CA ILE A 244 -28.10 22.24 -10.74
C ILE A 244 -27.85 21.19 -9.66
N VAL A 245 -28.89 20.55 -9.13
CA VAL A 245 -28.73 19.44 -8.18
C VAL A 245 -28.00 18.25 -8.82
N LEU A 246 -28.28 17.93 -10.09
CA LEU A 246 -27.56 16.89 -10.82
C LEU A 246 -26.08 17.25 -11.06
N LEU A 247 -25.79 18.50 -11.46
CA LEU A 247 -24.41 18.97 -11.57
C LEU A 247 -23.70 18.92 -10.21
N GLY A 248 -24.40 19.36 -9.16
CA GLY A 248 -23.94 19.28 -7.78
C GLY A 248 -23.66 17.85 -7.33
N LEU A 249 -24.47 16.88 -7.75
CA LEU A 249 -24.22 15.47 -7.49
C LEU A 249 -22.94 14.99 -8.18
N GLY A 250 -22.69 15.39 -9.43
CA GLY A 250 -21.43 15.08 -10.12
C GLY A 250 -20.21 15.69 -9.42
N ILE A 251 -20.31 16.94 -8.97
CA ILE A 251 -19.27 17.60 -8.17
C ILE A 251 -19.07 16.89 -6.82
N SER A 252 -20.16 16.53 -6.15
CA SER A 252 -20.11 15.77 -4.90
C SER A 252 -19.45 14.40 -5.10
N GLY A 253 -19.72 13.71 -6.20
CA GLY A 253 -19.03 12.46 -6.53
C GLY A 253 -17.53 12.64 -6.75
N PHE A 254 -17.16 13.70 -7.48
CA PHE A 254 -15.75 14.10 -7.66
C PHE A 254 -15.05 14.34 -6.31
N THR A 255 -15.64 15.14 -5.42
CA THR A 255 -15.01 15.41 -4.13
C THR A 255 -14.98 14.18 -3.23
N SER A 256 -16.01 13.32 -3.29
CA SER A 256 -16.10 12.09 -2.48
C SER A 256 -14.89 11.17 -2.69
N PHE A 257 -14.56 10.88 -3.95
CA PHE A 257 -13.43 10.02 -4.28
C PHE A 257 -12.08 10.72 -4.13
N ALA A 258 -12.04 12.05 -4.33
CA ALA A 258 -10.84 12.82 -4.01
C ALA A 258 -10.52 12.76 -2.52
N TYR A 259 -11.53 12.87 -1.64
CA TYR A 259 -11.34 12.68 -0.20
C TYR A 259 -10.85 11.28 0.14
N GLU A 260 -11.40 10.24 -0.49
CA GLU A 260 -10.93 8.87 -0.28
C GLU A 260 -9.43 8.75 -0.56
N ILE A 261 -8.93 9.34 -1.66
CA ILE A 261 -7.50 9.35 -1.99
C ILE A 261 -6.69 10.16 -0.96
N TYR A 262 -7.11 11.39 -0.64
CA TYR A 262 -6.35 12.24 0.29
C TYR A 262 -6.33 11.69 1.71
N TRP A 263 -7.43 11.11 2.20
CA TRP A 263 -7.47 10.46 3.51
C TRP A 263 -6.64 9.18 3.51
N THR A 264 -6.68 8.39 2.43
CA THR A 264 -5.81 7.22 2.29
C THR A 264 -4.34 7.63 2.40
N ARG A 265 -3.91 8.66 1.65
CA ARG A 265 -2.53 9.18 1.73
C ARG A 265 -2.18 9.76 3.10
N SER A 266 -3.13 10.39 3.80
CA SER A 266 -2.93 10.90 5.16
C SER A 266 -2.80 9.78 6.20
N LEU A 267 -3.66 8.77 6.11
CA LEU A 267 -3.77 7.69 7.09
C LEU A 267 -2.63 6.67 6.99
N VAL A 268 -1.90 6.62 5.87
CA VAL A 268 -0.69 5.78 5.73
C VAL A 268 0.35 6.10 6.82
N PHE A 269 0.45 7.35 7.28
CA PHE A 269 1.36 7.73 8.37
C PHE A 269 0.90 7.25 9.76
N ILE A 270 -0.36 6.86 9.90
CA ILE A 270 -0.96 6.39 11.16
C ILE A 270 -1.06 4.86 11.15
N LEU A 271 -1.59 4.28 10.07
CA LEU A 271 -1.88 2.85 9.93
C LEU A 271 -0.75 2.05 9.27
N GLY A 272 0.22 2.73 8.63
CA GLY A 272 1.20 2.10 7.76
C GLY A 272 0.65 1.74 6.38
N ASN A 273 1.56 1.45 5.45
CA ASN A 273 1.22 0.94 4.11
C ASN A 273 1.06 -0.60 4.14
N SER A 274 -0.08 -1.08 4.64
CA SER A 274 -0.39 -2.51 4.74
C SER A 274 -1.69 -2.89 4.02
N THR A 275 -1.84 -4.17 3.66
CA THR A 275 -3.10 -4.69 3.08
C THR A 275 -4.29 -4.48 4.00
N TYR A 276 -4.07 -4.57 5.31
CA TYR A 276 -5.11 -4.38 6.32
C TYR A 276 -5.50 -2.91 6.45
N ALA A 277 -4.54 -1.98 6.37
CA ALA A 277 -4.83 -0.54 6.30
C ALA A 277 -5.72 -0.20 5.11
N LEU A 278 -5.37 -0.64 3.91
CA LEU A 278 -6.17 -0.43 2.70
C LEU A 278 -7.58 -1.02 2.82
N THR A 279 -7.69 -2.26 3.32
CA THR A 279 -8.97 -2.94 3.53
C THR A 279 -9.84 -2.21 4.57
N THR A 280 -9.25 -1.73 5.66
CA THR A 280 -9.96 -0.97 6.70
C THR A 280 -10.44 0.39 6.18
N MET A 281 -9.61 1.12 5.44
CA MET A 281 -10.01 2.43 4.89
C MET A 281 -11.16 2.29 3.89
N LEU A 282 -11.07 1.33 2.97
CA LEU A 282 -12.14 1.04 2.00
C LEU A 282 -13.44 0.60 2.70
N SER A 283 -13.34 -0.31 3.68
CA SER A 283 -14.52 -0.77 4.43
C SER A 283 -15.14 0.34 5.29
N ALA A 284 -14.36 1.22 5.91
CA ALA A 284 -14.86 2.38 6.64
C ALA A 284 -15.63 3.34 5.73
N PHE A 285 -15.06 3.65 4.57
CA PHE A 285 -15.69 4.52 3.57
C PHE A 285 -17.00 3.94 3.05
N LEU A 286 -17.00 2.65 2.66
CA LEU A 286 -18.21 1.97 2.19
C LEU A 286 -19.25 1.80 3.29
N THR A 287 -18.84 1.52 4.54
CA THR A 287 -19.77 1.45 5.68
C THR A 287 -20.46 2.77 5.90
N GLY A 288 -19.71 3.88 5.82
CA GLY A 288 -20.27 5.22 5.85
C GLY A 288 -21.30 5.41 4.74
N ILE A 289 -20.95 5.11 3.49
CA ILE A 289 -21.88 5.24 2.35
C ILE A 289 -23.17 4.43 2.58
N GLY A 290 -23.06 3.18 3.03
CA GLY A 290 -24.19 2.31 3.33
C GLY A 290 -25.08 2.86 4.45
N LEU A 291 -24.46 3.31 5.55
CA LEU A 291 -25.16 3.91 6.69
C LEU A 291 -25.85 5.22 6.31
N GLY A 292 -25.16 6.09 5.58
CA GLY A 292 -25.71 7.34 5.05
C GLY A 292 -26.94 7.14 4.17
N SER A 293 -26.83 6.19 3.24
CA SER A 293 -27.94 5.78 2.39
C SER A 293 -29.13 5.25 3.19
N TYR A 294 -28.88 4.46 4.24
CA TYR A 294 -29.94 3.95 5.10
C TYR A 294 -30.62 5.06 5.91
N LEU A 295 -29.83 5.95 6.53
CA LEU A 295 -30.32 7.01 7.40
C LEU A 295 -31.11 8.08 6.65
N VAL A 296 -30.71 8.43 5.42
CA VAL A 296 -31.42 9.47 4.65
C VAL A 296 -32.87 9.07 4.32
N ARG A 297 -33.21 7.77 4.34
CA ARG A 297 -34.60 7.31 4.15
C ARG A 297 -35.55 7.96 5.14
N PHE A 298 -35.12 8.18 6.39
CA PHE A 298 -35.97 8.76 7.43
C PHE A 298 -36.22 10.24 7.20
N ALA A 299 -35.25 10.95 6.60
CA ALA A 299 -35.42 12.33 6.17
C ALA A 299 -36.34 12.41 4.94
N ILE A 300 -36.15 11.54 3.94
CA ILE A 300 -36.96 11.51 2.71
C ILE A 300 -38.46 11.24 3.00
N ASN A 301 -38.75 10.42 4.00
CA ASN A 301 -40.11 10.08 4.43
C ASN A 301 -40.80 11.21 5.22
N ARG A 302 -40.09 12.25 5.64
CA ARG A 302 -40.67 13.43 6.28
C ARG A 302 -41.02 14.49 5.23
N HIS A 303 -41.95 15.38 5.55
CA HIS A 303 -42.33 16.52 4.70
C HIS A 303 -41.26 17.62 4.75
N VAL A 304 -40.05 17.31 4.27
CA VAL A 304 -38.91 18.22 4.24
C VAL A 304 -38.52 18.57 2.80
N ASP A 305 -37.95 19.75 2.63
CA ASP A 305 -37.43 20.19 1.34
C ASP A 305 -36.15 19.44 0.98
N ARG A 306 -36.29 18.42 0.13
CA ARG A 306 -35.19 17.53 -0.28
C ARG A 306 -34.04 18.26 -0.98
N VAL A 307 -34.31 19.39 -1.66
CA VAL A 307 -33.26 20.21 -2.28
C VAL A 307 -32.46 20.95 -1.20
N ALA A 308 -33.14 21.48 -0.18
CA ALA A 308 -32.47 22.09 0.97
C ALA A 308 -31.67 21.06 1.78
N VAL A 309 -32.20 19.85 1.97
CA VAL A 309 -31.48 18.74 2.62
C VAL A 309 -30.18 18.42 1.85
N PHE A 310 -30.23 18.37 0.51
CA PHE A 310 -29.03 18.18 -0.30
C PHE A 310 -28.01 19.29 -0.05
N GLY A 311 -28.45 20.55 -0.05
CA GLY A 311 -27.59 21.70 0.24
C GLY A 311 -26.92 21.61 1.62
N TRP A 312 -27.67 21.25 2.67
CA TRP A 312 -27.12 21.05 4.01
C TRP A 312 -26.13 19.89 4.09
N ILE A 313 -26.40 18.76 3.43
CA ILE A 313 -25.47 17.63 3.35
C ILE A 313 -24.13 18.09 2.75
N GLN A 314 -24.15 18.88 1.68
CA GLN A 314 -22.93 19.41 1.04
C GLN A 314 -22.16 20.37 1.96
N VAL A 315 -22.86 21.25 2.70
CA VAL A 315 -22.21 22.12 3.69
C VAL A 315 -21.56 21.29 4.79
N MET A 316 -22.31 20.35 5.39
CA MET A 316 -21.79 19.48 6.46
C MET A 316 -20.61 18.64 5.97
N LEU A 317 -20.66 18.11 4.75
CA LEU A 317 -19.58 17.35 4.16
C LEU A 317 -18.29 18.17 4.10
N GLY A 318 -18.38 19.42 3.64
CA GLY A 318 -17.22 20.31 3.61
C GLY A 318 -16.71 20.68 5.01
N VAL A 319 -17.60 20.95 5.97
CA VAL A 319 -17.21 21.23 7.37
C VAL A 319 -16.50 20.04 8.00
N PHE A 320 -17.11 18.85 8.00
CA PHE A 320 -16.53 17.67 8.63
C PHE A 320 -15.23 17.21 7.95
N SER A 321 -15.13 17.37 6.62
CA SER A 321 -13.89 17.05 5.90
C SER A 321 -12.76 18.03 6.23
N ALA A 322 -13.06 19.32 6.46
CA ALA A 322 -12.08 20.29 6.93
C ALA A 322 -11.68 20.04 8.40
N LEU A 323 -12.64 19.69 9.26
CA LEU A 323 -12.39 19.35 10.67
C LEU A 323 -11.60 18.05 10.85
N ALA A 324 -11.62 17.15 9.86
CA ALA A 324 -10.78 15.95 9.87
C ALA A 324 -9.28 16.29 9.89
N LEU A 325 -8.86 17.44 9.34
CA LEU A 325 -7.45 17.84 9.33
C LEU A 325 -6.91 18.08 10.75
N PRO A 326 -7.46 18.99 11.58
CA PRO A 326 -7.05 19.11 12.96
C PRO A 326 -7.06 17.78 13.71
N LEU A 327 -8.04 16.90 13.48
CA LEU A 327 -8.10 15.60 14.18
C LEU A 327 -6.98 14.65 13.75
N LEU A 328 -6.64 14.59 12.47
CA LEU A 328 -5.51 13.81 11.94
C LEU A 328 -4.16 14.35 12.42
N PHE A 329 -4.07 15.66 12.68
CA PHE A 329 -2.83 16.36 13.01
C PHE A 329 -2.70 16.84 14.46
N SER A 330 -3.72 16.65 15.32
CA SER A 330 -3.66 16.96 16.76
C SER A 330 -2.74 16.00 17.51
N PHE A 331 -2.38 14.88 16.89
CA PHE A 331 -1.36 13.99 17.39
C PHE A 331 -0.02 14.47 16.84
N ASP A 332 0.67 15.33 17.61
CA ASP A 332 2.03 15.84 17.35
C ASP A 332 3.03 14.70 17.01
N ASP A 333 2.71 13.48 17.45
CA ASP A 333 3.40 12.27 17.07
C ASP A 333 2.36 11.12 16.97
N PRO A 334 1.90 10.75 15.77
CA PRO A 334 1.02 9.59 15.56
C PRO A 334 1.63 8.29 16.10
N GLN A 335 2.96 8.19 16.12
CA GLN A 335 3.67 7.08 16.74
C GLN A 335 3.60 7.18 18.26
N ALA A 336 3.56 8.37 18.87
CA ALA A 336 3.28 8.52 20.31
C ALA A 336 1.85 8.12 20.67
N LEU A 337 0.86 8.32 19.81
CA LEU A 337 -0.49 7.78 20.05
C LEU A 337 -0.45 6.26 20.06
N SER A 338 0.22 5.64 19.08
CA SER A 338 0.42 4.18 19.08
C SER A 338 1.22 3.70 20.30
N ARG A 339 2.25 4.43 20.74
CA ARG A 339 3.05 4.11 21.94
C ARG A 339 2.28 4.34 23.25
N SER A 340 1.44 5.37 23.32
CA SER A 340 0.60 5.66 24.48
C SER A 340 -0.53 4.64 24.60
N LEU A 341 -1.12 4.23 23.46
CA LEU A 341 -2.06 3.12 23.39
C LEU A 341 -1.37 1.79 23.74
N ALA A 342 -0.13 1.57 23.30
CA ALA A 342 0.68 0.40 23.67
C ALA A 342 1.05 0.39 25.17
N GLY A 343 1.20 1.56 25.80
CA GLY A 343 1.41 1.67 27.25
C GLY A 343 0.14 1.46 28.08
N ILE A 344 -1.05 1.49 27.47
CA ILE A 344 -2.35 1.25 28.10
C ILE A 344 -2.86 -0.16 27.79
N ALA A 345 -2.47 -0.72 26.63
CA ALA A 345 -2.87 -2.03 26.17
C ALA A 345 -1.69 -3.00 26.24
N ASP A 346 -1.70 -3.89 27.23
CA ASP A 346 -0.74 -5.01 27.36
C ASP A 346 -0.85 -6.04 26.21
N GLN A 347 -1.80 -5.86 25.29
CA GLN A 347 -2.10 -6.79 24.19
C GLN A 347 -2.01 -6.08 22.84
N ALA A 348 -1.14 -6.61 21.97
CA ALA A 348 -0.96 -6.19 20.57
C ALA A 348 -2.29 -6.07 19.79
N GLU A 349 -3.30 -6.87 20.11
CA GLU A 349 -4.63 -6.85 19.49
C GLU A 349 -5.36 -5.52 19.71
N ALA A 350 -5.35 -5.00 20.94
CA ALA A 350 -6.03 -3.75 21.28
C ALA A 350 -5.34 -2.53 20.64
N LEU A 351 -4.02 -2.57 20.44
CA LEU A 351 -3.28 -1.55 19.70
C LEU A 351 -3.69 -1.52 18.22
N VAL A 352 -3.76 -2.69 17.58
CA VAL A 352 -4.16 -2.80 16.18
C VAL A 352 -5.63 -2.37 15.99
N LEU A 353 -6.53 -2.83 16.86
CA LEU A 353 -7.95 -2.47 16.82
C LEU A 353 -8.21 -0.97 17.06
N SER A 354 -7.46 -0.35 17.96
CA SER A 354 -7.61 1.09 18.26
C SER A 354 -7.12 1.98 17.11
N SER A 355 -5.99 1.65 16.47
CA SER A 355 -5.50 2.34 15.27
C SER A 355 -6.53 2.27 14.13
N PHE A 356 -7.07 1.08 13.86
CA PHE A 356 -8.13 0.91 12.87
C PHE A 356 -9.43 1.65 13.26
N GLY A 357 -9.79 1.65 14.54
CA GLY A 357 -10.96 2.37 15.06
C GLY A 357 -10.88 3.88 14.86
N ILE A 358 -9.72 4.49 15.06
CA ILE A 358 -9.51 5.94 14.83
C ILE A 358 -9.73 6.28 13.36
N ALA A 359 -9.09 5.56 12.45
CA ALA A 359 -9.28 5.77 11.01
C ALA A 359 -10.74 5.61 10.58
N PHE A 360 -11.41 4.59 11.13
CA PHE A 360 -12.83 4.36 10.90
C PHE A 360 -13.69 5.55 11.38
N LEU A 361 -13.43 6.07 12.58
CA LEU A 361 -14.15 7.21 13.16
C LEU A 361 -13.94 8.51 12.37
N VAL A 362 -12.72 8.75 11.86
CA VAL A 362 -12.41 9.93 11.04
C VAL A 362 -13.22 9.91 9.73
N MET A 363 -13.34 8.74 9.09
CA MET A 363 -13.95 8.62 7.77
C MET A 363 -15.48 8.44 7.81
N ILE A 364 -16.05 7.83 8.86
CA ILE A 364 -17.45 7.38 8.86
C ILE A 364 -18.45 8.53 8.70
N VAL A 365 -18.20 9.70 9.32
CA VAL A 365 -19.14 10.82 9.29
C VAL A 365 -19.19 11.46 7.90
N PRO A 366 -18.08 11.91 7.29
CA PRO A 366 -18.09 12.38 5.91
C PRO A 366 -18.63 11.33 4.92
N ALA A 367 -18.24 10.07 5.07
CA ALA A 367 -18.69 8.99 4.20
C ALA A 367 -20.21 8.73 4.30
N ALA A 368 -20.80 8.88 5.49
CA ALA A 368 -22.25 8.83 5.66
C ALA A 368 -22.98 10.00 4.99
N LEU A 369 -22.40 11.20 5.05
CA LEU A 369 -22.96 12.34 4.31
C LEU A 369 -22.89 12.11 2.79
N ILE A 370 -21.78 11.56 2.29
CA ILE A 370 -21.63 11.15 0.89
C ILE A 370 -22.71 10.12 0.51
N GLY A 371 -22.88 9.07 1.30
CA GLY A 371 -23.87 8.00 1.05
C GLY A 371 -25.32 8.47 0.99
N ALA A 372 -25.65 9.54 1.70
CA ALA A 372 -26.98 10.12 1.71
C ALA A 372 -27.33 10.88 0.41
N THR A 373 -26.34 11.34 -0.36
CA THR A 373 -26.55 12.20 -1.53
C THR A 373 -27.28 11.50 -2.67
N PHE A 374 -26.86 10.28 -3.03
CA PHE A 374 -27.39 9.56 -4.18
C PHE A 374 -28.89 9.21 -4.03
N PRO A 375 -29.36 8.58 -2.93
CA PRO A 375 -30.79 8.25 -2.78
C PRO A 375 -31.68 9.50 -2.73
N LEU A 376 -31.18 10.59 -2.13
CA LEU A 376 -31.88 11.86 -2.04
C LEU A 376 -32.10 12.49 -3.42
N VAL A 377 -31.06 12.55 -4.26
CA VAL A 377 -31.17 13.08 -5.63
C VAL A 377 -31.94 12.12 -6.54
N GLY A 378 -31.81 10.82 -6.34
CA GLY A 378 -32.58 9.80 -7.04
C GLY A 378 -34.08 9.98 -6.88
N ASP A 379 -34.53 10.25 -5.66
CA ASP A 379 -35.93 10.54 -5.38
C ASP A 379 -36.44 11.83 -6.05
N LEU A 380 -35.59 12.87 -6.14
CA LEU A 380 -35.89 14.13 -6.82
C LEU A 380 -35.96 14.00 -8.36
N ALA A 381 -35.20 13.06 -8.94
CA ALA A 381 -35.08 12.90 -10.38
C ALA A 381 -36.17 12.00 -11.00
N VAL A 382 -36.73 11.08 -10.23
CA VAL A 382 -37.81 10.19 -10.69
C VAL A 382 -39.14 10.96 -10.69
N ARG A 383 -39.56 11.43 -11.88
CA ARG A 383 -40.83 12.14 -12.09
C ARG A 383 -41.97 11.22 -12.53
N ARG A 384 -41.67 10.21 -13.34
CA ARG A 384 -42.64 9.24 -13.87
C ARG A 384 -42.21 7.84 -13.49
N MET A 385 -43.16 7.02 -13.01
CA MET A 385 -42.85 5.64 -12.59
C MET A 385 -42.41 4.76 -13.76
N SER A 386 -42.90 5.05 -14.97
CA SER A 386 -42.50 4.36 -16.21
C SER A 386 -41.04 4.62 -16.63
N GLU A 387 -40.42 5.68 -16.12
CA GLU A 387 -39.04 6.10 -16.42
C GLU A 387 -38.10 5.90 -15.21
N THR A 388 -38.51 5.08 -14.24
CA THR A 388 -37.75 4.89 -12.99
C THR A 388 -36.34 4.36 -13.26
N GLY A 389 -36.19 3.37 -14.15
CA GLY A 389 -34.89 2.81 -14.51
C GLY A 389 -33.99 3.86 -15.17
N ALA A 390 -34.51 4.61 -16.14
CA ALA A 390 -33.78 5.66 -16.84
C ALA A 390 -33.38 6.82 -15.92
N SER A 391 -34.27 7.29 -15.03
CA SER A 391 -33.98 8.37 -14.10
C SER A 391 -32.95 7.96 -13.04
N VAL A 392 -33.12 6.80 -12.40
CA VAL A 392 -32.15 6.27 -11.43
C VAL A 392 -30.80 6.02 -12.10
N GLY A 393 -30.81 5.43 -13.30
CA GLY A 393 -29.62 5.19 -14.10
C GLY A 393 -28.87 6.48 -14.44
N LYS A 394 -29.58 7.54 -14.83
CA LYS A 394 -28.97 8.85 -15.11
C LYS A 394 -28.35 9.49 -13.86
N VAL A 395 -29.05 9.46 -12.73
CA VAL A 395 -28.54 9.99 -11.45
C VAL A 395 -27.27 9.26 -11.03
N TYR A 396 -27.30 7.92 -11.11
CA TYR A 396 -26.15 7.10 -10.75
C TYR A 396 -24.97 7.36 -11.70
N ALA A 397 -25.20 7.41 -13.01
CA ALA A 397 -24.16 7.70 -13.98
C ALA A 397 -23.49 9.07 -13.79
N ILE A 398 -24.25 10.11 -13.45
CA ILE A 398 -23.68 11.46 -13.20
C ILE A 398 -22.82 11.46 -11.93
N ASN A 399 -23.30 10.86 -10.85
CA ASN A 399 -22.52 10.73 -9.62
C ASN A 399 -21.22 9.96 -9.87
N THR A 400 -21.34 8.82 -10.55
CA THR A 400 -20.22 7.92 -10.82
C THR A 400 -19.23 8.52 -11.81
N ALA A 401 -19.66 9.32 -12.80
CA ALA A 401 -18.75 10.08 -13.66
C ALA A 401 -17.94 11.11 -12.85
N GLY A 402 -18.57 11.76 -11.87
CA GLY A 402 -17.88 12.56 -10.87
C GLY A 402 -16.82 11.75 -10.12
N ASN A 403 -17.20 10.60 -9.58
CA ASN A 403 -16.30 9.67 -8.89
C ASN A 403 -15.08 9.28 -9.74
N VAL A 404 -15.26 8.98 -11.03
CA VAL A 404 -14.16 8.66 -11.97
C VAL A 404 -13.15 9.80 -12.02
N LEU A 405 -13.62 11.05 -12.21
CA LEU A 405 -12.75 12.22 -12.21
C LEU A 405 -12.07 12.41 -10.84
N GLY A 406 -12.80 12.14 -9.75
CA GLY A 406 -12.32 12.22 -8.38
C GLY A 406 -11.28 11.15 -8.04
N ALA A 407 -11.28 10.02 -8.73
CA ALA A 407 -10.29 8.96 -8.57
C ALA A 407 -9.02 9.22 -9.40
N ILE A 408 -9.15 9.79 -10.60
CA ILE A 408 -8.02 10.00 -11.52
C ILE A 408 -7.27 11.30 -11.22
N LEU A 409 -7.98 12.43 -11.09
CA LEU A 409 -7.34 13.75 -11.04
C LEU A 409 -6.43 13.95 -9.81
N PRO A 410 -6.78 13.50 -8.60
CA PRO A 410 -5.88 13.59 -7.46
C PRO A 410 -4.60 12.80 -7.63
N GLY A 411 -4.67 11.56 -8.13
CA GLY A 411 -3.51 10.70 -8.33
C GLY A 411 -2.55 11.21 -9.41
N VAL A 412 -3.07 11.82 -10.49
CA VAL A 412 -2.24 12.26 -11.63
C VAL A 412 -1.76 13.71 -11.49
N LEU A 413 -2.58 14.60 -10.93
CA LEU A 413 -2.35 16.04 -11.02
C LEU A 413 -2.51 16.80 -9.69
N LEU A 414 -3.62 16.61 -8.98
CA LEU A 414 -3.94 17.48 -7.84
C LEU A 414 -3.06 17.24 -6.61
N LEU A 415 -2.56 16.02 -6.38
CA LEU A 415 -1.61 15.76 -5.30
C LEU A 415 -0.30 16.53 -5.52
N ASN A 416 0.28 16.43 -6.72
CA ASN A 416 1.52 17.15 -7.04
C ASN A 416 1.37 18.68 -6.94
N TRP A 417 0.18 19.22 -7.21
CA TRP A 417 -0.04 20.66 -7.22
C TRP A 417 -0.51 21.25 -5.88
N LEU A 418 -1.46 20.60 -5.22
CA LEU A 418 -2.07 21.08 -3.98
C LEU A 418 -1.45 20.42 -2.74
N GLY A 419 -0.89 19.23 -2.87
CA GLY A 419 -0.59 18.36 -1.75
C GLY A 419 -1.86 17.84 -1.06
N ILE A 420 -1.67 17.02 -0.04
CA ILE A 420 -2.71 16.31 0.71
C ILE A 420 -3.60 17.31 1.45
N GLN A 421 -2.98 18.22 2.22
CA GLN A 421 -3.71 19.14 3.09
C GLN A 421 -4.53 20.17 2.30
N LYS A 422 -3.92 20.86 1.33
CA LYS A 422 -4.66 21.84 0.51
C LYS A 422 -5.64 21.13 -0.42
N GLY A 423 -5.36 19.89 -0.82
CA GLY A 423 -6.29 19.03 -1.53
C GLY A 423 -7.59 18.79 -0.76
N ILE A 424 -7.50 18.36 0.50
CA ILE A 424 -8.67 18.17 1.39
C ILE A 424 -9.44 19.48 1.55
N LEU A 425 -8.74 20.60 1.78
CA LEU A 425 -9.41 21.91 1.89
C LEU A 425 -10.06 22.35 0.59
N ALA A 426 -9.43 22.10 -0.57
CA ALA A 426 -9.98 22.42 -1.89
C ALA A 426 -11.31 21.71 -2.11
N MET A 427 -11.36 20.41 -1.80
CA MET A 427 -12.59 19.62 -1.87
C MET A 427 -13.63 20.14 -0.85
N ALA A 428 -13.20 20.47 0.39
CA ALA A 428 -14.08 21.00 1.43
C ALA A 428 -14.77 22.29 1.00
N THR A 429 -14.03 23.20 0.40
CA THR A 429 -14.60 24.46 -0.09
C THR A 429 -15.46 24.29 -1.31
N LEU A 430 -15.17 23.32 -2.17
CA LEU A 430 -16.06 22.97 -3.28
C LEU A 430 -17.41 22.45 -2.77
N ASN A 431 -17.42 21.57 -1.76
CA ASN A 431 -18.66 21.09 -1.13
C ASN A 431 -19.40 22.20 -0.35
N LEU A 432 -18.69 23.00 0.44
CA LEU A 432 -19.27 24.17 1.13
C LEU A 432 -19.92 25.13 0.14
N GLY A 433 -19.18 25.53 -0.91
CA GLY A 433 -19.67 26.42 -1.94
C GLY A 433 -20.89 25.87 -2.67
N LEU A 434 -20.86 24.59 -3.04
CA LEU A 434 -22.00 23.90 -3.65
C LEU A 434 -23.23 23.92 -2.75
N GLY A 435 -23.08 23.50 -1.48
CA GLY A 435 -24.18 23.45 -0.52
C GLY A 435 -24.80 24.82 -0.27
N MET A 436 -23.92 25.82 -0.14
CA MET A 436 -24.30 27.22 0.01
C MET A 436 -25.07 27.75 -1.20
N VAL A 437 -24.62 27.48 -2.44
CA VAL A 437 -25.34 27.88 -3.66
C VAL A 437 -26.71 27.19 -3.75
N VAL A 438 -26.82 25.92 -3.38
CA VAL A 438 -28.11 25.20 -3.37
C VAL A 438 -29.07 25.77 -2.32
N LEU A 439 -28.61 25.94 -1.08
CA LEU A 439 -29.41 26.51 0.02
C LEU A 439 -29.84 27.93 -0.31
N ALA A 440 -28.93 28.70 -0.89
CA ALA A 440 -29.23 29.98 -1.46
C ALA A 440 -30.42 29.82 -2.43
N MET A 441 -30.27 29.19 -3.59
CA MET A 441 -31.35 29.18 -4.58
C MET A 441 -32.71 28.73 -4.04
N ARG A 442 -32.72 27.91 -2.98
CA ARG A 442 -33.93 27.40 -2.35
C ARG A 442 -34.56 28.34 -1.30
N LEU A 443 -33.75 29.03 -0.49
CA LEU A 443 -34.23 29.95 0.56
C LEU A 443 -34.54 31.36 0.00
N LEU A 444 -34.16 31.63 -1.24
CA LEU A 444 -34.10 32.96 -1.83
C LEU A 444 -35.12 33.19 -2.95
N GLY A 445 -36.28 32.57 -2.80
CA GLY A 445 -37.47 32.85 -3.62
C GLY A 445 -37.87 34.33 -3.62
N PRO A 446 -38.95 34.71 -4.34
CA PRO A 446 -39.20 36.09 -4.81
C PRO A 446 -39.47 37.21 -3.77
N ALA A 447 -39.02 37.13 -2.52
CA ALA A 447 -39.23 38.17 -1.50
C ALA A 447 -37.93 38.84 -0.99
N ARG A 448 -37.69 40.06 -1.50
CA ARG A 448 -37.43 41.35 -0.82
C ARG A 448 -36.17 41.70 0.01
N HIS A 449 -35.03 41.00 -0.02
CA HIS A 449 -33.77 41.67 0.39
C HIS A 449 -32.53 41.31 -0.44
N PRO A 450 -31.73 42.28 -0.94
CA PRO A 450 -30.60 42.04 -1.84
C PRO A 450 -29.26 41.74 -1.14
N ALA A 451 -29.13 41.94 0.18
CA ALA A 451 -27.83 41.88 0.87
C ALA A 451 -27.22 40.47 0.98
N TRP A 452 -28.04 39.44 1.21
CA TRP A 452 -27.56 38.07 1.34
C TRP A 452 -27.01 37.49 0.02
N ARG A 453 -27.37 38.08 -1.15
CA ARG A 453 -26.89 37.69 -2.49
C ARG A 453 -25.38 37.82 -2.61
N PHE A 454 -24.81 38.71 -1.81
CA PHE A 454 -23.38 38.98 -1.74
C PHE A 454 -22.71 38.30 -0.55
N ILE A 455 -23.45 37.89 0.49
CA ILE A 455 -22.89 37.20 1.67
C ILE A 455 -22.32 35.82 1.27
N LEU A 456 -23.04 35.06 0.45
CA LEU A 456 -22.64 33.71 0.05
C LEU A 456 -21.41 33.69 -0.88
N PRO A 457 -21.34 34.51 -1.96
CA PRO A 457 -20.11 34.70 -2.74
C PRO A 457 -18.96 35.26 -1.89
N THR A 458 -19.23 36.14 -0.93
CA THR A 458 -18.22 36.68 -0.02
C THR A 458 -17.71 35.62 0.95
N ILE A 459 -18.56 34.75 1.51
CA ILE A 459 -18.14 33.60 2.33
C ILE A 459 -17.33 32.63 1.48
N PHE A 460 -17.77 32.30 0.27
CA PHE A 460 -17.02 31.44 -0.63
C PHE A 460 -15.65 32.03 -1.01
N ALA A 461 -15.62 33.31 -1.42
CA ALA A 461 -14.38 34.03 -1.72
C ALA A 461 -13.47 34.17 -0.49
N ALA A 462 -14.05 34.38 0.70
CA ALA A 462 -13.30 34.40 1.97
C ALA A 462 -12.76 33.02 2.32
N SER A 463 -13.50 31.93 2.11
CA SER A 463 -13.01 30.56 2.30
C SER A 463 -11.86 30.25 1.34
N VAL A 464 -11.99 30.59 0.06
CA VAL A 464 -10.92 30.46 -0.95
C VAL A 464 -9.70 31.32 -0.60
N LEU A 465 -9.92 32.56 -0.13
CA LEU A 465 -8.86 33.47 0.28
C LEU A 465 -8.15 32.99 1.56
N VAL A 466 -8.91 32.55 2.57
CA VAL A 466 -8.37 31.95 3.79
C VAL A 466 -7.54 30.72 3.43
N MET A 467 -8.03 29.81 2.60
CA MET A 467 -7.27 28.62 2.18
C MET A 467 -5.99 28.94 1.41
N SER A 468 -6.04 29.91 0.48
CA SER A 468 -4.84 30.33 -0.26
C SER A 468 -3.80 31.02 0.61
N ARG A 469 -4.20 31.55 1.77
CA ARG A 469 -3.35 32.25 2.74
C ARG A 469 -3.01 31.41 3.97
N THR A 470 -3.64 30.25 4.17
CA THR A 470 -3.41 29.42 5.37
C THR A 470 -2.05 28.75 5.23
N PRO A 471 -1.07 29.04 6.12
CA PRO A 471 0.22 28.38 6.09
C PRO A 471 0.04 26.96 6.66
N ILE A 472 -0.36 26.02 5.80
CA ILE A 472 -0.32 24.61 6.16
C ILE A 472 1.11 24.14 5.92
N GLN A 473 1.95 24.30 6.96
CA GLN A 473 3.36 23.90 6.98
C GLN A 473 3.57 22.64 7.84
N PHE A 474 2.49 21.89 8.11
CA PHE A 474 2.61 20.66 8.89
C PHE A 474 3.14 19.54 7.99
N GLN A 475 4.32 19.06 8.30
CA GLN A 475 4.95 17.94 7.63
C GLN A 475 4.67 16.68 8.42
N PHE A 476 4.36 15.58 7.74
CA PHE A 476 4.20 14.31 8.44
C PHE A 476 5.52 13.91 9.14
N PRO A 477 5.44 13.43 10.40
CA PRO A 477 6.63 13.01 11.12
C PRO A 477 7.17 11.69 10.56
N SER A 478 8.49 11.55 10.61
CA SER A 478 9.18 10.31 10.25
C SER A 478 9.51 9.47 11.49
N GLN A 479 9.70 8.17 11.30
CA GLN A 479 10.16 7.26 12.33
C GLN A 479 11.49 7.74 12.94
N GLY A 480 11.49 7.96 14.24
CA GLY A 480 12.67 8.43 14.97
C GLY A 480 13.01 9.92 14.80
N GLU A 481 12.21 10.68 14.05
CA GLU A 481 12.38 12.13 13.90
C GLU A 481 12.13 12.85 15.24
N GLN A 482 13.03 13.75 15.61
CA GLN A 482 12.92 14.57 16.80
C GLN A 482 12.45 15.98 16.45
N ARG A 483 11.81 16.67 17.40
CA ARG A 483 11.37 18.06 17.22
C ARG A 483 12.51 19.05 16.88
N ARG A 484 13.76 18.68 17.17
CA ARG A 484 14.94 19.50 16.86
C ARG A 484 15.45 19.31 15.44
N ASP A 485 15.03 18.25 14.75
CA ASP A 485 15.56 17.91 13.44
C ASP A 485 15.11 18.95 12.41
N GLN A 486 16.06 19.35 11.57
CA GLN A 486 15.81 20.32 10.53
C GLN A 486 15.41 19.60 9.25
N THR A 487 14.21 19.87 8.74
CA THR A 487 13.82 19.36 7.43
C THR A 487 14.57 20.10 6.32
N LEU A 488 15.33 19.36 5.53
CA LEU A 488 16.06 19.85 4.36
C LEU A 488 15.21 19.76 3.09
N TYR A 489 14.41 18.70 2.98
CA TYR A 489 13.57 18.42 1.82
C TYR A 489 12.26 17.76 2.26
N TYR A 490 11.15 18.17 1.67
CA TYR A 490 9.85 17.54 1.84
C TYR A 490 9.05 17.66 0.55
N ARG A 491 8.66 16.52 -0.02
CA ARG A 491 7.84 16.49 -1.24
C ARG A 491 6.82 15.37 -1.18
N GLU A 492 5.58 15.73 -1.48
CA GLU A 492 4.50 14.78 -1.70
C GLU A 492 4.52 14.38 -3.17
N GLY A 493 5.16 13.24 -3.45
CA GLY A 493 5.28 12.66 -4.78
C GLY A 493 4.03 11.90 -5.23
N PRO A 494 4.02 11.42 -6.48
CA PRO A 494 2.90 10.70 -7.06
C PRO A 494 2.61 9.36 -6.39
N LEU A 495 3.62 8.66 -5.84
CA LEU A 495 3.45 7.37 -5.19
C LEU A 495 3.59 7.46 -3.68
N ALA A 496 4.56 8.25 -3.21
CA ALA A 496 4.89 8.37 -1.80
C ALA A 496 5.32 9.80 -1.41
N THR A 497 5.34 10.07 -0.11
CA THR A 497 5.87 11.33 0.42
C THR A 497 7.30 11.14 0.89
N THR A 498 8.23 11.89 0.32
CA THR A 498 9.66 11.81 0.64
C THR A 498 10.07 13.00 1.51
N LYS A 499 10.87 12.72 2.55
CA LYS A 499 11.43 13.73 3.45
C LYS A 499 12.90 13.46 3.72
N VAL A 500 13.72 14.51 3.69
CA VAL A 500 15.11 14.49 4.19
C VAL A 500 15.21 15.45 5.35
N TYR A 501 15.75 14.97 6.47
CA TYR A 501 15.94 15.76 7.67
C TYR A 501 17.32 15.53 8.26
N LEU A 502 17.82 16.55 8.95
CA LEU A 502 19.15 16.63 9.55
C LEU A 502 19.02 16.80 11.06
N ASP A 503 19.71 15.98 11.84
CA ASP A 503 19.93 16.25 13.26
C ASP A 503 21.06 17.29 13.39
N PRO A 504 20.77 18.54 13.82
CA PRO A 504 21.79 19.58 13.91
C PRO A 504 22.86 19.32 14.98
N VAL A 505 22.63 18.35 15.89
CA VAL A 505 23.59 17.99 16.94
C VAL A 505 24.63 17.00 16.42
N THR A 506 24.18 15.98 15.68
CA THR A 506 25.07 14.92 15.19
C THR A 506 25.57 15.17 13.77
N GLY A 507 24.88 16.03 13.00
CA GLY A 507 25.09 16.21 11.56
C GLY A 507 24.52 15.06 10.73
N GLU A 508 23.83 14.09 11.34
CA GLU A 508 23.30 12.94 10.63
C GLU A 508 22.07 13.32 9.80
N LYS A 509 22.01 12.82 8.56
CA LYS A 509 20.90 12.99 7.64
C LYS A 509 20.12 11.70 7.53
N SER A 510 18.81 11.79 7.50
CA SER A 510 17.93 10.65 7.27
C SER A 510 16.94 10.96 6.16
N MET A 511 16.69 9.97 5.30
CA MET A 511 15.66 10.00 4.28
C MET A 511 14.53 9.06 4.66
N SER A 512 13.30 9.56 4.67
CA SER A 512 12.10 8.77 4.89
C SER A 512 11.14 8.84 3.69
N VAL A 513 10.42 7.74 3.50
CA VAL A 513 9.35 7.61 2.51
C VAL A 513 8.09 7.13 3.22
N ASP A 514 7.02 7.90 3.15
CA ASP A 514 5.78 7.75 3.95
C ASP A 514 6.08 7.52 5.45
N GLY A 515 7.07 8.24 5.98
CA GLY A 515 7.46 8.20 7.39
C GLY A 515 8.36 7.02 7.80
N ILE A 516 8.69 6.09 6.89
CA ILE A 516 9.66 5.01 7.15
C ILE A 516 11.04 5.44 6.66
N VAL A 517 12.06 5.33 7.52
CA VAL A 517 13.44 5.67 7.13
C VAL A 517 13.99 4.58 6.20
N ILE A 518 14.37 4.98 4.99
CA ILE A 518 14.87 4.05 3.96
C ILE A 518 16.38 4.11 3.76
N GLY A 519 17.00 5.23 4.13
CA GLY A 519 18.43 5.46 3.98
C GLY A 519 18.87 6.74 4.69
N GLY A 520 20.17 6.93 4.77
CA GLY A 520 20.76 8.07 5.44
C GLY A 520 22.19 7.79 5.91
N THR A 521 22.70 8.70 6.73
CA THR A 521 24.01 8.58 7.36
C THR A 521 23.87 7.99 8.78
N GLY A 522 25.00 7.68 9.41
CA GLY A 522 25.00 7.12 10.76
C GLY A 522 24.42 5.70 10.79
N ASN A 523 23.33 5.48 11.54
CA ASN A 523 22.83 4.12 11.80
C ASN A 523 22.29 3.39 10.56
N THR A 524 21.81 4.12 9.55
CA THR A 524 21.19 3.54 8.35
C THR A 524 22.14 3.39 7.17
N GLU A 525 23.34 3.98 7.28
CA GLU A 525 24.40 3.89 6.27
C GLU A 525 24.94 2.47 6.15
N PHE A 526 25.10 1.76 7.28
CA PHE A 526 25.82 0.49 7.31
C PHE A 526 25.24 -0.56 6.34
N LYS A 527 23.91 -0.68 6.22
CA LYS A 527 23.30 -1.62 5.26
C LYS A 527 23.64 -1.26 3.80
N GLN A 528 23.72 0.02 3.47
CA GLN A 528 24.04 0.50 2.12
C GLN A 528 25.49 0.16 1.79
N LEU A 529 26.42 0.32 2.75
CA LEU A 529 27.82 -0.08 2.59
C LEU A 529 27.96 -1.60 2.42
N LEU A 530 27.22 -2.39 3.21
CA LEU A 530 27.27 -3.86 3.09
C LEU A 530 26.85 -4.31 1.69
N LEU A 531 25.76 -3.74 1.15
CA LEU A 531 25.28 -4.06 -0.19
C LEU A 531 26.23 -3.58 -1.28
N ALA A 532 26.85 -2.40 -1.12
CA ALA A 532 27.85 -1.92 -2.05
C ALA A 532 29.09 -2.83 -2.07
N HIS A 533 29.68 -3.15 -0.92
CA HIS A 533 31.02 -3.75 -0.86
C HIS A 533 31.04 -5.28 -0.80
N LEU A 534 30.07 -5.94 -0.16
CA LEU A 534 30.10 -7.40 0.01
C LEU A 534 30.19 -8.15 -1.34
N PRO A 535 29.41 -7.81 -2.38
CA PRO A 535 29.54 -8.46 -3.69
C PRO A 535 30.96 -8.43 -4.26
N ARG A 536 31.66 -7.29 -4.16
CA ARG A 536 33.04 -7.09 -4.66
C ARG A 536 34.10 -7.86 -3.89
N LEU A 537 33.75 -8.37 -2.71
CA LEU A 537 34.61 -9.25 -1.93
C LEU A 537 34.35 -10.72 -2.27
N LEU A 538 33.19 -11.06 -2.86
CA LEU A 538 32.77 -12.42 -3.17
C LEU A 538 33.03 -12.86 -4.61
N ILE A 539 33.02 -11.93 -5.58
CA ILE A 539 33.29 -12.24 -7.00
C ILE A 539 34.32 -11.29 -7.62
N ASP A 540 34.96 -11.71 -8.71
CA ASP A 540 36.01 -10.91 -9.38
C ASP A 540 35.47 -9.96 -10.47
N ASP A 541 34.46 -10.37 -11.24
CA ASP A 541 33.87 -9.51 -12.28
C ASP A 541 32.70 -8.73 -11.70
N THR A 542 32.88 -7.42 -11.50
CA THR A 542 31.84 -6.51 -11.00
C THR A 542 31.54 -5.34 -11.95
N ALA A 543 31.75 -5.56 -13.25
CA ALA A 543 31.72 -4.50 -14.25
C ALA A 543 30.34 -3.84 -14.45
N ARG A 544 29.23 -4.56 -14.26
CA ARG A 544 27.87 -4.03 -14.39
C ARG A 544 27.05 -4.31 -13.13
N GLU A 545 26.49 -3.27 -12.55
CA GLU A 545 25.61 -3.36 -11.40
C GLU A 545 24.19 -2.90 -11.71
N LEU A 546 23.22 -3.59 -11.13
CA LEU A 546 21.85 -3.13 -10.98
C LEU A 546 21.57 -2.85 -9.50
N SER A 547 21.26 -1.61 -9.15
CA SER A 547 20.72 -1.24 -7.84
C SER A 547 19.20 -1.18 -7.90
N VAL A 548 18.53 -1.98 -7.07
CA VAL A 548 17.08 -1.93 -6.90
C VAL A 548 16.77 -0.91 -5.81
N GLY A 549 16.25 0.24 -6.23
CA GLY A 549 16.10 1.44 -5.41
C GLY A 549 17.33 2.34 -5.43
N LEU A 550 17.11 3.65 -5.25
CA LEU A 550 18.18 4.64 -5.08
C LEU A 550 18.39 5.00 -3.60
N GLY A 551 17.29 5.26 -2.87
CA GLY A 551 17.33 5.78 -1.51
C GLY A 551 18.17 7.07 -1.40
N SER A 552 19.12 7.12 -0.46
CA SER A 552 20.06 8.25 -0.32
C SER A 552 21.13 8.31 -1.42
N GLY A 553 21.21 7.30 -2.30
CA GLY A 553 22.25 7.19 -3.32
C GLY A 553 23.61 6.70 -2.79
N ILE A 554 23.78 6.55 -1.47
CA ILE A 554 25.07 6.14 -0.86
C ILE A 554 25.51 4.77 -1.37
N LEU A 555 24.60 3.79 -1.49
CA LEU A 555 24.94 2.47 -2.06
C LEU A 555 25.56 2.59 -3.46
N ALA A 556 24.91 3.35 -4.35
CA ALA A 556 25.40 3.57 -5.71
C ALA A 556 26.71 4.36 -5.70
N GLY A 557 26.85 5.36 -4.83
CA GLY A 557 28.07 6.16 -4.69
C GLY A 557 29.26 5.35 -4.21
N GLU A 558 29.08 4.50 -3.20
CA GLU A 558 30.12 3.60 -2.70
C GLU A 558 30.50 2.55 -3.75
N SER A 559 29.52 2.10 -4.55
CA SER A 559 29.78 1.22 -5.68
C SER A 559 30.59 1.93 -6.77
N ALA A 560 30.35 3.22 -7.01
CA ALA A 560 31.09 4.02 -7.98
C ALA A 560 32.57 4.22 -7.63
N LEU A 561 33.00 3.97 -6.38
CA LEU A 561 34.42 4.05 -5.99
C LEU A 561 35.30 2.95 -6.65
N TYR A 562 34.68 1.90 -7.18
CA TYR A 562 35.39 0.79 -7.82
C TYR A 562 35.76 1.13 -9.26
N GLN A 563 37.03 0.92 -9.62
CA GLN A 563 37.58 1.30 -10.93
C GLN A 563 37.18 0.35 -12.06
N ASP A 564 36.87 -0.91 -11.74
CA ASP A 564 36.44 -1.94 -12.68
C ASP A 564 34.96 -1.81 -13.07
N LEU A 565 34.18 -1.05 -12.30
CA LEU A 565 32.78 -0.77 -12.57
C LEU A 565 32.62 0.14 -13.79
N ARG A 566 31.85 -0.34 -14.77
CA ARG A 566 31.59 0.34 -16.06
C ARG A 566 30.21 0.95 -16.15
N GLU A 567 29.22 0.37 -15.48
CA GLU A 567 27.82 0.83 -15.52
C GLU A 567 27.13 0.50 -14.19
N ILE A 568 26.39 1.48 -13.65
CA ILE A 568 25.42 1.28 -12.58
C ILE A 568 24.04 1.64 -13.13
N THR A 569 23.15 0.67 -13.26
CA THR A 569 21.73 0.94 -13.47
C THR A 569 21.04 1.04 -12.12
N VAL A 570 20.38 2.16 -11.83
CA VAL A 570 19.49 2.30 -10.66
C VAL A 570 18.05 2.31 -11.15
N VAL A 571 17.20 1.47 -10.56
CA VAL A 571 15.75 1.50 -10.82
C VAL A 571 15.05 2.07 -9.59
N GLU A 572 14.48 3.26 -9.72
CA GLU A 572 13.81 3.98 -8.63
C GLU A 572 12.38 4.35 -9.04
N ILE A 573 11.40 3.88 -8.28
CA ILE A 573 9.98 4.02 -8.63
C ILE A 573 9.42 5.40 -8.27
N GLU A 574 9.98 6.08 -7.26
CA GLU A 574 9.46 7.35 -6.74
C GLU A 574 10.37 8.53 -7.11
N PRO A 575 9.93 9.44 -8.01
CA PRO A 575 10.74 10.57 -8.46
C PRO A 575 11.22 11.50 -7.33
N SER A 576 10.44 11.67 -6.26
CA SER A 576 10.85 12.50 -5.13
C SER A 576 12.01 11.90 -4.31
N VAL A 577 12.29 10.59 -4.42
CA VAL A 577 13.49 9.95 -3.83
C VAL A 577 14.74 10.37 -4.59
N ILE A 578 14.68 10.44 -5.93
CA ILE A 578 15.80 10.89 -6.78
C ILE A 578 16.21 12.33 -6.42
N GLU A 579 15.22 13.22 -6.29
CA GLU A 579 15.46 14.58 -5.83
C GLU A 579 15.96 14.65 -4.38
N GLY A 580 15.46 13.77 -3.52
CA GLY A 580 15.92 13.64 -2.14
C GLY A 580 17.38 13.22 -2.03
N ALA A 581 17.86 12.34 -2.90
CA ALA A 581 19.25 11.86 -2.93
C ALA A 581 20.26 12.99 -3.22
N ALA A 582 19.83 14.06 -3.90
CA ALA A 582 20.67 15.25 -4.12
C ALA A 582 21.03 16.01 -2.82
N TRP A 583 20.40 15.71 -1.70
CA TRP A 583 20.76 16.26 -0.38
C TRP A 583 21.87 15.46 0.34
N PHE A 584 22.31 14.36 -0.27
CA PHE A 584 23.37 13.47 0.21
C PHE A 584 24.63 13.53 -0.67
N ARG A 585 24.85 14.62 -1.44
CA ARG A 585 25.94 14.72 -2.43
C ARG A 585 27.32 14.39 -1.88
N GLU A 586 27.62 14.84 -0.66
CA GLU A 586 28.89 14.55 0.00
C GLU A 586 29.01 13.07 0.37
N GLU A 587 27.92 12.46 0.83
CA GLU A 587 27.91 11.09 1.33
C GLU A 587 27.70 10.04 0.24
N ASN A 588 27.14 10.42 -0.90
CA ASN A 588 27.00 9.58 -2.08
C ASN A 588 28.02 9.86 -3.18
N HIS A 589 29.09 10.61 -2.87
CA HIS A 589 30.21 10.90 -3.77
C HIS A 589 29.77 11.52 -5.12
N ASP A 590 28.78 12.41 -5.08
CA ASP A 590 28.18 13.05 -6.25
C ASP A 590 27.71 12.06 -7.33
N VAL A 591 27.30 10.83 -6.95
CA VAL A 591 27.00 9.75 -7.91
C VAL A 591 25.91 10.11 -8.93
N LEU A 592 25.00 11.02 -8.59
CA LEU A 592 23.95 11.48 -9.51
C LEU A 592 24.53 12.16 -10.77
N ASP A 593 25.76 12.65 -10.71
CA ASP A 593 26.50 13.26 -11.81
C ASP A 593 27.53 12.29 -12.44
N ASP A 594 27.63 11.04 -11.95
CA ASP A 594 28.58 10.04 -12.47
C ASP A 594 28.14 9.56 -13.87
N PRO A 595 29.02 9.61 -14.89
CA PRO A 595 28.68 9.23 -16.26
C PRO A 595 28.37 7.74 -16.43
N ARG A 596 28.71 6.90 -15.46
CA ARG A 596 28.40 5.45 -15.44
C ARG A 596 27.02 5.17 -14.87
N LEU A 597 26.39 6.15 -14.22
CA LEU A 597 25.07 6.00 -13.60
C LEU A 597 23.97 6.17 -14.64
N ARG A 598 23.05 5.21 -14.68
CA ARG A 598 21.80 5.28 -15.43
C ARG A 598 20.63 5.11 -14.47
N ILE A 599 19.85 6.17 -14.25
CA ILE A 599 18.64 6.11 -13.44
C ILE A 599 17.43 5.82 -14.33
N VAL A 600 16.65 4.80 -13.97
CA VAL A 600 15.40 4.41 -14.62
C VAL A 600 14.25 4.65 -13.64
N GLY A 601 13.35 5.55 -14.01
CA GLY A 601 12.14 5.87 -13.24
C GLY A 601 11.02 4.86 -13.50
N ASP A 602 11.13 3.64 -12.99
CA ASP A 602 10.15 2.58 -13.19
C ASP A 602 10.08 1.62 -11.98
N ASP A 603 9.08 0.76 -11.97
CA ASP A 603 9.03 -0.39 -11.07
C ASP A 603 10.04 -1.47 -11.49
N ILE A 604 10.71 -2.08 -10.53
CA ILE A 604 11.73 -3.11 -10.79
C ILE A 604 11.14 -4.34 -11.48
N GLY A 605 9.93 -4.76 -11.12
CA GLY A 605 9.25 -5.89 -11.74
C GLY A 605 8.93 -5.62 -13.22
N ASN A 606 8.44 -4.42 -13.52
CA ASN A 606 8.20 -3.97 -14.90
C ASN A 606 9.50 -3.89 -15.71
N PHE A 607 10.53 -3.24 -15.16
CA PHE A 607 11.83 -3.09 -15.80
C PHE A 607 12.44 -4.44 -16.17
N LEU A 608 12.47 -5.41 -15.24
CA LEU A 608 13.06 -6.74 -15.47
C LEU A 608 12.22 -7.62 -16.42
N ARG A 609 10.91 -7.38 -16.56
CA ARG A 609 10.10 -8.12 -17.55
C ARG A 609 10.34 -7.67 -18.99
N ILE A 610 10.81 -6.43 -19.17
CA ILE A 610 11.08 -5.83 -20.47
C ILE A 610 12.56 -5.96 -20.85
N SER A 611 13.43 -5.68 -19.89
CA SER A 611 14.87 -5.65 -20.11
C SER A 611 15.41 -7.03 -20.45
N LYS A 612 16.45 -7.03 -21.29
CA LYS A 612 17.28 -8.21 -21.55
C LYS A 612 18.68 -8.07 -20.99
N ASP A 613 18.93 -6.97 -20.27
CA ASP A 613 20.23 -6.72 -19.66
C ASP A 613 20.57 -7.82 -18.67
N ARG A 614 21.88 -8.00 -18.46
CA ARG A 614 22.44 -8.92 -17.48
C ARG A 614 23.49 -8.18 -16.67
N TYR A 615 23.49 -8.46 -15.37
CA TYR A 615 24.31 -7.75 -14.39
C TYR A 615 25.20 -8.73 -13.63
N ASN A 616 26.42 -8.31 -13.35
CA ASN A 616 27.35 -9.07 -12.54
C ASN A 616 26.97 -8.97 -11.06
N VAL A 617 26.53 -7.79 -10.64
CA VAL A 617 26.04 -7.54 -9.29
C VAL A 617 24.61 -6.99 -9.37
N ILE A 618 23.70 -7.56 -8.60
CA ILE A 618 22.40 -6.97 -8.33
C ILE A 618 22.32 -6.68 -6.83
N SER A 619 22.25 -5.41 -6.47
CA SER A 619 22.16 -4.94 -5.09
C SER A 619 20.72 -4.50 -4.81
N ALA A 620 20.06 -5.14 -3.85
CA ALA A 620 18.65 -4.93 -3.55
C ALA A 620 18.47 -4.33 -2.14
N ASP A 621 18.08 -3.04 -2.10
CA ASP A 621 17.87 -2.25 -0.88
C ASP A 621 16.43 -1.72 -0.78
N GLU A 622 15.45 -2.63 -0.76
CA GLU A 622 14.06 -2.21 -0.80
C GLU A 622 13.51 -1.76 0.56
N LYS A 623 12.53 -0.85 0.51
CA LYS A 623 11.83 -0.33 1.69
C LYS A 623 11.15 -1.45 2.47
N THR A 624 11.59 -1.62 3.73
CA THR A 624 11.04 -2.60 4.67
C THR A 624 10.74 -1.94 6.00
N ALA A 625 9.50 -2.09 6.49
CA ALA A 625 9.06 -1.56 7.77
C ALA A 625 9.13 -2.61 8.88
N ASP A 626 9.42 -2.16 10.10
CA ASP A 626 9.47 -3.01 11.31
C ASP A 626 8.08 -3.20 11.96
N GLU A 627 7.11 -2.35 11.59
CA GLU A 627 5.80 -2.23 12.21
C GLU A 627 4.67 -2.88 11.39
N TYR A 628 4.90 -3.20 10.12
CA TYR A 628 3.94 -3.89 9.25
C TYR A 628 4.63 -4.53 8.05
N ALA A 629 3.98 -5.51 7.41
CA ALA A 629 4.48 -6.10 6.17
C ALA A 629 4.33 -5.11 5.01
N SER A 630 5.44 -4.46 4.66
CA SER A 630 5.56 -3.60 3.48
C SER A 630 6.24 -4.36 2.34
N ASN A 631 5.89 -3.99 1.10
CA ASN A 631 6.60 -4.39 -0.10
C ASN A 631 6.70 -5.92 -0.31
N GLY A 632 5.57 -6.63 -0.24
CA GLY A 632 5.56 -8.10 -0.30
C GLY A 632 6.03 -8.71 -1.63
N PHE A 633 6.07 -7.93 -2.71
CA PHE A 633 6.63 -8.35 -3.99
C PHE A 633 8.14 -8.63 -3.89
N SER A 634 8.91 -7.77 -3.22
CA SER A 634 10.38 -7.91 -3.06
C SER A 634 10.83 -9.13 -2.25
N TYR A 635 9.87 -9.88 -1.69
CA TYR A 635 10.08 -11.12 -0.95
C TYR A 635 9.36 -12.30 -1.59
N SER A 636 8.94 -12.18 -2.86
CA SER A 636 8.23 -13.23 -3.59
C SER A 636 9.17 -14.08 -4.43
N ARG A 637 8.77 -15.32 -4.68
CA ARG A 637 9.47 -16.21 -5.62
C ARG A 637 9.58 -15.56 -7.00
N ASP A 638 8.51 -14.94 -7.47
CA ASP A 638 8.43 -14.28 -8.77
C ASP A 638 9.49 -13.18 -8.92
N TYR A 639 9.68 -12.36 -7.88
CA TYR A 639 10.73 -11.35 -7.85
C TYR A 639 12.13 -11.96 -7.90
N TYR A 640 12.40 -12.97 -7.07
CA TYR A 640 13.71 -13.61 -7.04
C TYR A 640 14.05 -14.35 -8.34
N GLU A 641 13.07 -14.96 -8.99
CA GLU A 641 13.26 -15.56 -10.31
C GLU A 641 13.58 -14.49 -11.36
N LEU A 642 12.92 -13.33 -11.32
CA LEU A 642 13.26 -12.18 -12.19
C LEU A 642 14.71 -11.72 -11.96
N LEU A 643 15.14 -11.55 -10.70
CA LEU A 643 16.52 -11.19 -10.39
C LEU A 643 17.53 -12.23 -10.91
N ARG A 644 17.29 -13.50 -10.61
CA ARG A 644 18.14 -14.63 -11.05
C ARG A 644 18.29 -14.67 -12.56
N ASP A 645 17.22 -14.43 -13.29
CA ASP A 645 17.22 -14.50 -14.75
C ASP A 645 17.93 -13.31 -15.39
N HIS A 646 18.23 -12.25 -14.62
CA HIS A 646 19.03 -11.09 -15.02
C HIS A 646 20.49 -11.14 -14.54
N LEU A 647 20.94 -12.25 -13.97
CA LEU A 647 22.36 -12.43 -13.63
C LEU A 647 23.20 -12.78 -14.86
N ALA A 648 24.32 -12.07 -15.01
CA ALA A 648 25.40 -12.47 -15.91
C ALA A 648 26.05 -13.78 -15.39
N PRO A 649 26.75 -14.54 -16.25
CA PRO A 649 27.53 -15.69 -15.81
C PRO A 649 28.50 -15.31 -14.68
N GLY A 650 28.49 -16.05 -13.57
CA GLY A 650 29.30 -15.75 -12.39
C GLY A 650 28.80 -14.58 -11.52
N GLY A 651 27.70 -13.93 -11.90
CA GLY A 651 27.12 -12.84 -11.12
C GLY A 651 26.35 -13.29 -9.89
N LEU A 652 26.02 -12.34 -9.01
CA LEU A 652 25.24 -12.58 -7.80
C LEU A 652 24.22 -11.48 -7.51
N VAL A 653 23.18 -11.85 -6.75
CA VAL A 653 22.26 -10.93 -6.06
C VAL A 653 22.73 -10.80 -4.62
N ALA A 654 22.73 -9.58 -4.08
CA ALA A 654 22.83 -9.31 -2.65
C ALA A 654 21.61 -8.50 -2.21
N GLN A 655 20.80 -9.04 -1.29
CA GLN A 655 19.61 -8.36 -0.76
C GLN A 655 19.72 -8.20 0.75
N TRP A 656 19.39 -7.01 1.25
CA TRP A 656 19.26 -6.78 2.69
C TRP A 656 17.92 -7.28 3.22
N VAL A 657 17.96 -7.98 4.36
CA VAL A 657 16.77 -8.43 5.09
C VAL A 657 16.91 -8.09 6.58
N PRO A 658 15.98 -7.34 7.17
CA PRO A 658 16.04 -7.02 8.59
C PRO A 658 15.80 -8.25 9.46
N ALA A 659 16.72 -8.55 10.39
CA ALA A 659 16.50 -9.60 11.39
C ALA A 659 15.53 -9.19 12.52
N THR A 660 14.96 -7.99 12.44
CA THR A 660 13.88 -7.48 13.31
C THR A 660 12.48 -7.94 12.86
N LEU A 661 12.38 -8.53 11.66
CA LEU A 661 11.12 -9.07 11.16
C LEU A 661 10.58 -10.19 12.04
N PRO A 662 9.26 -10.40 12.08
CA PRO A 662 8.66 -11.56 12.73
C PRO A 662 9.32 -12.89 12.29
N PRO A 663 9.64 -13.79 13.23
CA PRO A 663 10.40 -15.02 12.93
C PRO A 663 9.77 -15.91 11.86
N ARG A 664 8.44 -15.99 11.81
CA ARG A 664 7.72 -16.73 10.76
C ARG A 664 7.97 -16.15 9.36
N GLN A 665 7.98 -14.82 9.24
CA GLN A 665 8.23 -14.15 7.96
C GLN A 665 9.72 -14.19 7.60
N TYR A 666 10.62 -14.03 8.56
CA TYR A 666 12.05 -14.16 8.30
C TYR A 666 12.38 -15.52 7.70
N ARG A 667 11.82 -16.62 8.25
CA ARG A 667 11.97 -17.98 7.69
C ARG A 667 11.27 -18.14 6.34
N MET A 668 10.10 -17.53 6.13
CA MET A 668 9.40 -17.52 4.84
C MET A 668 10.24 -16.85 3.74
N ILE A 669 10.88 -15.71 4.04
CA ILE A 669 11.78 -15.02 3.12
C ILE A 669 12.95 -15.93 2.77
N LEU A 670 13.61 -16.52 3.78
CA LEU A 670 14.73 -17.44 3.56
C LEU A 670 14.33 -18.64 2.69
N ASN A 671 13.18 -19.27 2.95
CA ASN A 671 12.72 -20.39 2.13
C ASN A 671 12.40 -19.97 0.70
N THR A 672 11.78 -18.80 0.53
CA THR A 672 11.43 -18.26 -0.79
C THR A 672 12.68 -17.91 -1.60
N PHE A 673 13.68 -17.28 -0.97
CA PHE A 673 14.96 -16.98 -1.59
C PHE A 673 15.74 -18.26 -1.93
N ALA A 674 15.89 -19.18 -0.97
CA ALA A 674 16.55 -20.47 -1.17
C ALA A 674 15.91 -21.27 -2.30
N SER A 675 14.58 -21.31 -2.38
CA SER A 675 13.87 -22.01 -3.46
C SER A 675 14.07 -21.39 -4.85
N SER A 676 14.50 -20.13 -4.92
CA SER A 676 14.61 -19.39 -6.18
C SER A 676 16.00 -19.46 -6.80
N PHE A 677 17.07 -19.57 -5.99
CA PHE A 677 18.46 -19.67 -6.46
C PHE A 677 19.04 -21.05 -6.18
N PRO A 678 19.89 -21.61 -7.06
CA PRO A 678 20.58 -22.86 -6.77
C PRO A 678 21.59 -22.72 -5.62
N TYR A 679 22.40 -21.66 -5.64
CA TYR A 679 23.43 -21.38 -4.62
C TYR A 679 23.05 -20.15 -3.81
N VAL A 680 23.10 -20.28 -2.48
CA VAL A 680 22.63 -19.26 -1.54
C VAL A 680 23.55 -19.16 -0.34
N GLN A 681 23.76 -17.94 0.14
CA GLN A 681 24.44 -17.69 1.40
C GLN A 681 23.63 -16.72 2.25
N LEU A 682 23.69 -16.93 3.57
CA LEU A 682 23.21 -15.99 4.57
C LEU A 682 24.40 -15.36 5.30
N TRP A 683 24.39 -14.04 5.41
CA TRP A 683 25.36 -13.27 6.17
C TRP A 683 24.65 -12.45 7.24
N TYR A 684 25.28 -12.26 8.40
CA TYR A 684 24.69 -11.53 9.52
C TYR A 684 25.68 -10.55 10.17
N PHE A 685 25.31 -9.27 10.14
CA PHE A 685 26.11 -8.15 10.62
C PHE A 685 25.36 -7.43 11.74
N LEU A 686 25.84 -7.63 12.97
CA LEU A 686 25.33 -6.92 14.14
C LEU A 686 25.83 -5.46 14.20
N PRO A 687 25.08 -4.56 14.86
CA PRO A 687 25.45 -3.15 14.99
C PRO A 687 26.87 -2.91 15.51
N ALA A 688 27.64 -2.08 14.80
CA ALA A 688 29.05 -1.78 15.09
C ALA A 688 29.27 -0.27 15.24
N LYS A 689 30.07 0.13 16.24
CA LYS A 689 30.35 1.49 16.74
C LYS A 689 29.14 2.32 17.19
N ARG A 690 28.03 2.23 16.48
CA ARG A 690 26.73 2.80 16.82
C ARG A 690 25.68 1.69 16.82
N LEU A 691 24.62 1.87 17.59
CA LEU A 691 23.47 0.97 17.50
C LEU A 691 22.71 1.26 16.22
N GLY A 692 22.49 0.24 15.40
CA GLY A 692 21.82 0.33 14.11
C GLY A 692 20.96 -0.90 13.85
N PRO A 693 20.53 -1.11 12.60
CA PRO A 693 19.72 -2.25 12.22
C PRO A 693 20.47 -3.58 12.36
N PHE A 694 19.72 -4.64 12.60
CA PHE A 694 20.21 -6.01 12.62
C PHE A 694 20.25 -6.54 11.19
N ASN A 695 21.40 -6.41 10.53
CA ASN A 695 21.53 -6.59 9.09
C ASN A 695 21.76 -8.05 8.73
N SER A 696 20.78 -8.68 8.08
CA SER A 696 21.05 -9.90 7.32
C SER A 696 21.24 -9.54 5.85
N VAL A 697 22.17 -10.23 5.18
CA VAL A 697 22.34 -10.12 3.72
C VAL A 697 22.19 -11.50 3.10
N LEU A 698 21.26 -11.63 2.17
CA LEU A 698 21.06 -12.82 1.37
C LEU A 698 21.87 -12.69 0.09
N VAL A 699 22.71 -13.68 -0.21
CA VAL A 699 23.47 -13.75 -1.45
C VAL A 699 22.95 -14.93 -2.27
N GLY A 700 22.60 -14.70 -3.53
CA GLY A 700 22.07 -15.72 -4.43
C GLY A 700 22.77 -15.71 -5.78
N SER A 701 23.08 -16.88 -6.34
CA SER A 701 23.73 -17.00 -7.64
C SER A 701 23.27 -18.23 -8.43
N ARG A 702 23.50 -18.21 -9.75
CA ARG A 702 23.32 -19.35 -10.65
C ARG A 702 24.51 -20.32 -10.62
N GLN A 703 25.65 -19.86 -10.11
CA GLN A 703 26.90 -20.62 -10.02
C GLN A 703 27.40 -20.63 -8.57
N PRO A 704 28.26 -21.60 -8.18
CA PRO A 704 28.85 -21.60 -6.85
C PRO A 704 29.61 -20.29 -6.59
N VAL A 705 29.46 -19.72 -5.39
CA VAL A 705 30.21 -18.55 -4.92
C VAL A 705 31.11 -19.01 -3.77
N PRO A 706 32.24 -19.68 -4.04
CA PRO A 706 33.09 -20.21 -2.99
C PRO A 706 33.70 -19.08 -2.15
N ILE A 707 33.72 -19.27 -0.83
CA ILE A 707 34.36 -18.33 0.10
C ILE A 707 35.82 -18.78 0.28
N ASP A 708 36.69 -18.34 -0.62
CA ASP A 708 38.14 -18.56 -0.51
C ASP A 708 38.83 -17.38 0.20
N VAL A 709 39.56 -17.68 1.27
CA VAL A 709 40.23 -16.65 2.09
C VAL A 709 41.32 -15.91 1.31
N GLY A 710 42.02 -16.61 0.43
CA GLY A 710 43.06 -16.02 -0.43
C GLY A 710 42.48 -15.04 -1.42
N ASP A 711 41.36 -15.40 -2.07
CA ASP A 711 40.63 -14.53 -2.98
C ASP A 711 40.07 -13.29 -2.27
N VAL A 712 39.41 -13.48 -1.12
CA VAL A 712 38.89 -12.36 -0.31
C VAL A 712 40.02 -11.44 0.13
N ARG A 713 41.17 -11.99 0.54
CA ARG A 713 42.36 -11.21 0.91
C ARG A 713 42.92 -10.41 -0.27
N ARG A 714 43.01 -11.03 -1.45
CA ARG A 714 43.43 -10.37 -2.69
C ARG A 714 42.50 -9.20 -3.02
N ARG A 715 41.18 -9.41 -2.96
CA ARG A 715 40.16 -8.38 -3.25
C ARG A 715 40.16 -7.25 -2.22
N PHE A 716 40.36 -7.55 -0.94
CA PHE A 716 40.55 -6.53 0.11
C PHE A 716 41.78 -5.66 -0.16
N ALA A 717 42.89 -6.28 -0.57
CA ALA A 717 44.13 -5.55 -0.86
C ALA A 717 44.00 -4.67 -2.11
N ALA A 718 43.36 -5.18 -3.16
CA ALA A 718 43.15 -4.46 -4.41
C ALA A 718 42.22 -3.24 -4.26
N ASN A 719 41.23 -3.34 -3.36
CA ASN A 719 40.16 -2.33 -3.24
C ASN A 719 40.22 -1.55 -1.91
N ARG A 720 41.40 -1.42 -1.29
CA ARG A 720 41.55 -0.83 0.05
C ARG A 720 40.94 0.58 0.17
N GLU A 721 41.09 1.41 -0.86
CA GLU A 721 40.57 2.79 -0.86
C GLU A 721 39.04 2.80 -0.92
N ALA A 722 38.45 2.06 -1.86
CA ALA A 722 37.00 1.92 -1.98
C ALA A 722 36.36 1.28 -0.71
N LEU A 723 37.08 0.43 0.00
CA LEU A 723 36.61 -0.21 1.24
C LEU A 723 36.80 0.63 2.51
N ALA A 724 37.32 1.87 2.41
CA ALA A 724 37.64 2.69 3.57
C ALA A 724 36.39 3.03 4.42
N SER A 725 35.23 3.15 3.80
CA SER A 725 33.92 3.41 4.44
C SER A 725 33.47 2.27 5.38
N LEU A 726 34.01 1.06 5.23
CA LEU A 726 33.76 -0.07 6.13
C LEU A 726 34.58 -0.02 7.43
N ALA A 727 35.69 0.72 7.48
CA ALA A 727 36.55 0.81 8.65
C ALA A 727 35.85 1.40 9.89
N PRO A 728 34.94 2.39 9.77
CA PRO A 728 34.00 2.77 10.81
C PRO A 728 33.23 1.62 11.46
N TYR A 729 32.95 0.53 10.75
CA TYR A 729 32.20 -0.61 11.27
C TYR A 729 33.09 -1.78 11.71
N GLY A 730 34.42 -1.57 11.70
CA GLY A 730 35.41 -2.57 12.10
C GLY A 730 35.65 -3.67 11.06
N LEU A 731 35.08 -3.54 9.86
CA LEU A 731 35.27 -4.47 8.75
C LEU A 731 36.53 -4.10 7.95
N THR A 732 37.70 -4.26 8.57
CA THR A 732 39.00 -3.77 8.07
C THR A 732 39.86 -4.85 7.41
N SER A 733 39.45 -6.11 7.44
CA SER A 733 40.23 -7.25 6.97
C SER A 733 39.34 -8.47 6.66
N PRO A 734 39.85 -9.45 5.90
CA PRO A 734 39.17 -10.73 5.70
C PRO A 734 38.81 -11.41 7.03
N GLU A 735 39.70 -11.38 8.02
CA GLU A 735 39.47 -11.96 9.34
C GLU A 735 38.37 -11.22 10.11
N ALA A 736 38.13 -9.93 9.83
CA ALA A 736 37.01 -9.19 10.41
C ALA A 736 35.68 -9.45 9.68
N LEU A 737 35.71 -9.73 8.37
CA LEU A 737 34.53 -9.93 7.52
C LEU A 737 33.99 -11.37 7.56
N LEU A 738 34.85 -12.35 7.27
CA LEU A 738 34.44 -13.74 7.06
C LEU A 738 33.66 -14.36 8.23
N PRO A 739 33.94 -14.03 9.51
CA PRO A 739 33.13 -14.51 10.62
C PRO A 739 31.66 -14.10 10.53
N HIS A 740 31.26 -13.15 9.70
CA HIS A 740 29.85 -12.78 9.51
C HIS A 740 29.07 -13.75 8.61
N PHE A 741 29.74 -14.66 7.90
CA PHE A 741 29.08 -15.74 7.15
C PHE A 741 28.31 -16.67 8.10
N VAL A 742 27.04 -16.95 7.79
CA VAL A 742 26.17 -17.79 8.60
C VAL A 742 26.10 -19.20 8.04
N ALA A 743 25.60 -19.36 6.82
CA ALA A 743 25.30 -20.67 6.25
C ALA A 743 25.17 -20.64 4.73
N ASP A 744 25.39 -21.81 4.12
CA ASP A 744 25.18 -22.11 2.70
C ASP A 744 23.76 -22.62 2.39
N GLU A 745 23.48 -22.89 1.11
CA GLU A 745 22.17 -23.33 0.66
C GLU A 745 21.69 -24.64 1.31
N ARG A 746 22.58 -25.57 1.64
CA ARG A 746 22.19 -26.87 2.18
C ARG A 746 21.64 -26.70 3.59
N VAL A 747 22.40 -26.01 4.44
CA VAL A 747 22.00 -25.75 5.83
C VAL A 747 20.77 -24.86 5.89
N ILE A 748 20.65 -23.86 5.01
CA ILE A 748 19.48 -22.98 4.95
C ILE A 748 18.25 -23.78 4.56
N ARG A 749 18.27 -24.53 3.43
CA ARG A 749 17.12 -25.30 2.94
C ARG A 749 16.60 -26.29 3.96
N ASP A 750 17.49 -27.03 4.62
CA ASP A 750 17.12 -28.01 5.64
C ASP A 750 16.41 -27.34 6.83
N ALA A 751 16.81 -26.12 7.18
CA ALA A 751 16.28 -25.41 8.34
C ALA A 751 14.97 -24.64 8.09
N VAL A 752 14.59 -24.41 6.83
CA VAL A 752 13.39 -23.66 6.45
C VAL A 752 12.42 -24.47 5.59
N ALA A 753 12.64 -25.78 5.46
CA ALA A 753 11.82 -26.67 4.63
C ALA A 753 10.32 -26.68 5.01
N ASP A 754 10.00 -26.39 6.27
CA ASP A 754 8.64 -26.29 6.82
C ASP A 754 8.02 -24.89 6.67
N ALA A 755 8.83 -23.86 6.37
CA ALA A 755 8.34 -22.51 6.19
C ALA A 755 7.54 -22.40 4.88
N LEU A 756 6.48 -21.60 4.87
CA LEU A 756 5.70 -21.38 3.66
C LEU A 756 6.49 -20.54 2.65
N LEU A 757 6.15 -20.68 1.36
CA LEU A 757 6.68 -19.82 0.29
C LEU A 757 5.78 -18.61 0.07
N ASN A 758 6.39 -17.46 -0.27
CA ASN A 758 5.68 -16.28 -0.73
C ASN A 758 5.75 -16.17 -2.26
N SER A 759 4.65 -15.85 -2.90
CA SER A 759 4.53 -15.71 -4.36
C SER A 759 3.44 -14.68 -4.69
N LEU A 760 3.32 -14.27 -5.94
CA LEU A 760 2.21 -13.38 -6.34
C LEU A 760 0.84 -14.05 -6.15
N ASP A 761 0.72 -15.32 -6.53
CA ASP A 761 -0.54 -16.08 -6.40
C ASP A 761 -0.92 -16.33 -4.94
N TYR A 762 0.08 -16.53 -4.09
CA TYR A 762 -0.06 -16.71 -2.64
C TYR A 762 0.80 -15.68 -1.89
N PRO A 763 0.30 -14.42 -1.73
CA PRO A 763 1.06 -13.29 -1.18
C PRO A 763 1.16 -13.35 0.35
N ARG A 764 1.60 -14.49 0.90
CA ARG A 764 1.58 -14.81 2.33
C ARG A 764 2.36 -13.83 3.19
N TYR A 765 3.37 -13.16 2.65
CA TYR A 765 4.15 -12.16 3.39
C TYR A 765 3.27 -11.00 3.85
N GLU A 766 2.36 -10.51 2.99
CA GLU A 766 1.48 -9.37 3.30
C GLU A 766 0.27 -9.74 4.16
N PHE A 767 -0.09 -11.04 4.20
CA PHE A 767 -1.18 -11.57 5.02
C PHE A 767 -0.64 -12.20 6.31
N TYR A 768 0.05 -11.36 7.07
CA TYR A 768 0.65 -11.68 8.36
C TYR A 768 -0.36 -11.54 9.50
N HIS A 769 -0.04 -12.07 10.68
CA HIS A 769 -0.86 -11.77 11.84
C HIS A 769 -0.44 -10.40 12.43
N PRO A 770 -1.31 -9.38 12.50
CA PRO A 770 -0.92 -8.03 12.92
C PRO A 770 -0.14 -7.95 14.23
N TRP A 771 -0.45 -8.83 15.18
CA TRP A 771 0.23 -8.91 16.48
C TRP A 771 1.67 -9.42 16.39
N GLU A 772 2.06 -10.14 15.33
CA GLU A 772 3.45 -10.54 15.10
C GLU A 772 4.36 -9.31 14.92
N TYR A 773 3.85 -8.24 14.30
CA TYR A 773 4.61 -6.99 14.14
C TYR A 773 4.53 -6.09 15.36
N ALA A 774 3.39 -6.06 16.05
CA ALA A 774 3.22 -5.32 17.29
C ALA A 774 3.95 -5.97 18.49
N ALA A 775 4.46 -7.21 18.35
CA ALA A 775 5.33 -7.84 19.32
C ALA A 775 6.62 -7.04 19.54
N ASP A 776 7.15 -7.13 20.76
CA ASP A 776 8.36 -6.43 21.17
C ASP A 776 9.55 -6.72 20.22
N LYS A 777 10.24 -5.64 19.81
CA LYS A 777 11.34 -5.73 18.83
C LYS A 777 12.50 -6.57 19.37
N VAL A 778 12.81 -6.50 20.66
CA VAL A 778 13.91 -7.27 21.26
C VAL A 778 13.61 -8.75 21.23
N ASN A 779 12.38 -9.17 21.56
CA ASN A 779 11.97 -10.57 21.49
C ASN A 779 12.04 -11.15 20.07
N LYS A 780 11.58 -10.39 19.06
CA LYS A 780 11.71 -10.80 17.63
C LYS A 780 13.18 -11.04 17.25
N VAL A 781 14.05 -10.12 17.65
CA VAL A 781 15.50 -10.23 17.39
C VAL A 781 16.11 -11.43 18.12
N ILE A 782 15.77 -11.66 19.38
CA ILE A 782 16.27 -12.81 20.15
C ILE A 782 15.93 -14.13 19.45
N GLU A 783 14.68 -14.32 19.00
CA GLU A 783 14.28 -15.54 18.30
C GLU A 783 15.01 -15.73 16.97
N ASN A 784 15.10 -14.68 16.14
CA ASN A 784 15.82 -14.74 14.87
C ASN A 784 17.32 -14.98 15.08
N GLN A 785 17.92 -14.35 16.09
CA GLN A 785 19.32 -14.54 16.42
C GLN A 785 19.60 -15.97 16.89
N ALA A 786 18.73 -16.56 17.72
CA ALA A 786 18.85 -17.96 18.13
C ALA A 786 18.78 -18.90 16.92
N PHE A 787 17.86 -18.62 15.98
CA PHE A 787 17.76 -19.36 14.72
C PHE A 787 19.03 -19.22 13.86
N ILE A 788 19.52 -18.00 13.64
CA ILE A 788 20.76 -17.70 12.89
C ILE A 788 21.97 -18.40 13.52
N LEU A 789 22.10 -18.35 14.85
CA LEU A 789 23.16 -19.03 15.58
C LEU A 789 23.10 -20.55 15.39
N GLY A 790 21.89 -21.13 15.36
CA GLY A 790 21.66 -22.53 15.04
C GLY A 790 22.14 -22.92 13.64
N LEU A 791 21.83 -22.09 12.62
CA LEU A 791 22.34 -22.27 11.26
C LEU A 791 23.86 -22.23 11.23
N LYS A 792 24.44 -21.21 11.87
CA LYS A 792 25.88 -20.99 11.91
C LYS A 792 26.64 -22.18 12.50
N ARG A 793 26.12 -22.78 13.59
CA ARG A 793 26.74 -23.96 14.21
C ARG A 793 26.75 -25.16 13.27
N LYS A 794 25.66 -25.37 12.51
CA LYS A 794 25.57 -26.47 11.54
C LYS A 794 26.55 -26.26 10.38
N ALA A 795 26.59 -25.06 9.81
CA ALA A 795 27.45 -24.74 8.66
C ALA A 795 28.95 -24.71 9.00
N TYR A 796 29.31 -24.42 10.25
CA TYR A 796 30.71 -24.27 10.68
C TYR A 796 31.58 -25.50 10.39
N VAL A 797 31.04 -26.70 10.61
CA VAL A 797 31.81 -27.95 10.42
C VAL A 797 32.19 -28.11 8.95
N ASP A 798 31.25 -27.89 8.06
CA ASP A 798 31.43 -28.06 6.62
C ASP A 798 32.31 -26.95 6.04
N TYR A 799 32.10 -25.70 6.45
CA TYR A 799 32.91 -24.54 6.03
C TYR A 799 34.41 -24.77 6.24
N PHE A 800 34.82 -25.26 7.42
CA PHE A 800 36.24 -25.52 7.70
C PHE A 800 36.76 -26.86 7.16
N ALA A 801 35.88 -27.77 6.72
CA ALA A 801 36.29 -28.98 6.02
C ALA A 801 36.71 -28.69 4.56
N GLU A 802 36.14 -27.65 3.95
CA GLU A 802 36.39 -27.26 2.56
C GLU A 802 37.56 -26.26 2.37
N LEU A 803 38.02 -25.63 3.45
CA LEU A 803 39.13 -24.67 3.43
C LEU A 803 40.47 -25.35 3.10
N SER A 804 41.10 -24.95 1.99
CA SER A 804 42.39 -25.48 1.55
C SER A 804 43.55 -25.14 2.52
N SER A 805 44.54 -26.03 2.57
CA SER A 805 45.53 -26.21 3.64
C SER A 805 46.68 -25.19 3.65
N ASP A 806 46.41 -23.89 3.81
CA ASP A 806 47.47 -22.93 4.19
C ASP A 806 47.43 -22.66 5.72
N VAL A 807 48.37 -23.29 6.43
CA VAL A 807 48.25 -23.67 7.85
C VAL A 807 48.31 -22.49 8.83
N THR A 808 48.96 -21.37 8.50
CA THR A 808 49.16 -20.24 9.44
C THR A 808 48.07 -19.17 9.40
N SER A 809 47.38 -18.99 8.27
CA SER A 809 46.26 -18.04 8.17
C SER A 809 44.93 -18.61 8.67
N THR A 810 44.84 -19.94 8.75
CA THR A 810 43.64 -20.68 9.16
C THR A 810 43.39 -20.61 10.67
N ASP A 811 44.44 -20.63 11.50
CA ASP A 811 44.28 -20.61 12.97
C ASP A 811 43.72 -19.28 13.49
N LYS A 812 44.24 -18.17 12.99
CA LYS A 812 43.74 -16.82 13.33
C LYS A 812 42.27 -16.68 12.94
N LEU A 813 41.89 -17.18 11.77
CA LEU A 813 40.52 -17.18 11.30
C LEU A 813 39.62 -18.08 12.17
N ARG A 814 40.06 -19.30 12.50
CA ARG A 814 39.33 -20.22 13.40
C ARG A 814 39.06 -19.62 14.77
N GLN A 815 40.07 -18.99 15.38
CA GLN A 815 39.92 -18.29 16.66
C GLN A 815 38.92 -17.14 16.55
N THR A 816 38.93 -16.44 15.42
CA THR A 816 38.01 -15.34 15.18
C THR A 816 36.55 -15.82 14.99
N PHE A 817 36.33 -16.92 14.29
CA PHE A 817 35.01 -17.56 14.22
C PHE A 817 34.55 -18.06 15.60
N ALA A 818 35.44 -18.64 16.40
CA ALA A 818 35.10 -19.06 17.77
C ALA A 818 34.71 -17.88 18.66
N ALA A 819 35.43 -16.76 18.54
CA ALA A 819 35.08 -15.51 19.21
C ALA A 819 33.72 -14.97 18.73
N GLU A 820 33.41 -15.08 17.45
CA GLU A 820 32.10 -14.69 16.89
C GLU A 820 30.95 -15.52 17.46
N PHE A 821 31.09 -16.84 17.56
CA PHE A 821 30.06 -17.67 18.21
C PHE A 821 29.79 -17.22 19.64
N ARG A 822 30.86 -17.01 20.41
CA ARG A 822 30.72 -16.52 21.79
C ARG A 822 30.15 -15.12 21.85
N TYR A 823 30.46 -14.25 20.88
CA TYR A 823 29.83 -12.93 20.78
C TYR A 823 28.32 -13.03 20.55
N LEU A 824 27.86 -13.88 19.64
CA LEU A 824 26.44 -14.05 19.36
C LEU A 824 25.69 -14.66 20.55
N GLU A 825 26.27 -15.64 21.24
CA GLU A 825 25.73 -16.18 22.50
C GLU A 825 25.66 -15.08 23.57
N ALA A 826 26.75 -14.33 23.72
CA ALA A 826 26.86 -13.24 24.68
C ALA A 826 25.83 -12.14 24.43
N PHE A 827 25.68 -11.75 23.17
CA PHE A 827 24.76 -10.71 22.75
C PHE A 827 23.30 -11.13 22.96
N GLN A 828 22.97 -12.41 22.81
CA GLN A 828 21.65 -12.92 23.13
C GLN A 828 21.33 -12.79 24.63
N GLN A 829 22.28 -13.11 25.51
CA GLN A 829 22.11 -12.93 26.95
C GLN A 829 22.02 -11.44 27.33
N TYR A 830 22.82 -10.60 26.66
CA TYR A 830 22.75 -9.14 26.81
C TYR A 830 21.33 -8.61 26.53
N LEU A 831 20.68 -9.06 25.44
CA LEU A 831 19.30 -8.68 25.12
C LEU A 831 18.27 -9.20 26.15
N GLN A 832 18.58 -10.28 26.88
CA GLN A 832 17.73 -10.83 27.94
C GLN A 832 17.86 -10.11 29.29
N GLY A 833 18.74 -9.10 29.41
CA GLY A 833 18.83 -8.23 30.57
C GLY A 833 19.82 -8.67 31.66
N LEU A 834 21.06 -9.00 31.28
CA LEU A 834 22.15 -9.28 32.23
C LEU A 834 22.53 -8.08 33.10
N SER A 835 23.12 -8.36 34.27
CA SER A 835 23.73 -7.30 35.08
C SER A 835 24.95 -6.67 34.38
N LEU A 836 25.32 -5.47 34.79
CA LEU A 836 26.45 -4.75 34.20
C LEU A 836 27.77 -5.52 34.32
N GLU A 837 28.01 -6.14 35.48
CA GLU A 837 29.25 -6.88 35.75
C GLU A 837 29.34 -8.15 34.89
N GLU A 838 28.22 -8.83 34.72
CA GLU A 838 28.12 -10.00 33.83
C GLU A 838 28.37 -9.60 32.37
N ASN A 839 27.76 -8.50 31.91
CA ASN A 839 28.00 -7.99 30.56
C ASN A 839 29.48 -7.67 30.30
N TYR A 840 30.18 -7.04 31.24
CA TYR A 840 31.62 -6.79 31.10
C TYR A 840 32.42 -8.09 31.02
N ARG A 841 32.21 -9.02 31.96
CA ARG A 841 32.94 -10.30 31.98
C ARG A 841 32.74 -11.07 30.68
N LEU A 842 31.50 -11.09 30.18
CA LEU A 842 31.10 -11.78 28.98
C LEU A 842 31.80 -11.20 27.73
N PHE A 843 31.66 -9.90 27.48
CA PHE A 843 32.28 -9.27 26.29
C PHE A 843 33.81 -9.16 26.39
N ASP A 844 34.39 -9.00 27.58
CA ASP A 844 35.84 -9.06 27.76
C ASP A 844 36.39 -10.47 27.43
N SER A 845 35.67 -11.53 27.81
CA SER A 845 36.04 -12.91 27.47
C SER A 845 35.96 -13.20 25.96
N VAL A 846 35.05 -12.53 25.25
CA VAL A 846 34.96 -12.59 23.79
C VAL A 846 36.17 -11.90 23.16
N LEU A 847 36.50 -10.68 23.61
CA LEU A 847 37.65 -9.93 23.10
C LEU A 847 38.98 -10.64 23.33
N ALA A 848 39.15 -11.30 24.49
CA ALA A 848 40.37 -12.03 24.82
C ALA A 848 40.69 -13.16 23.82
N GLN A 849 39.69 -13.70 23.12
CA GLN A 849 39.88 -14.77 22.13
C GLN A 849 40.36 -14.26 20.77
N ALA A 850 39.98 -13.05 20.39
CA ALA A 850 40.35 -12.46 19.11
C ALA A 850 40.63 -10.95 19.26
N PRO A 851 41.66 -10.56 20.05
CA PRO A 851 41.93 -9.16 20.38
C PRO A 851 42.32 -8.31 19.15
N TRP A 852 42.73 -8.95 18.05
CA TRP A 852 43.02 -8.31 16.77
C TRP A 852 41.79 -8.00 15.92
N ASN A 853 40.61 -8.56 16.22
CA ASN A 853 39.43 -8.38 15.37
C ASN A 853 38.78 -7.01 15.64
N ASP A 854 38.90 -6.12 14.65
CA ASP A 854 38.36 -4.76 14.71
C ASP A 854 36.81 -4.74 14.72
N SER A 855 36.14 -5.69 14.06
CA SER A 855 34.67 -5.83 14.05
C SER A 855 34.11 -6.18 15.43
N LEU A 856 34.71 -7.14 16.14
CA LEU A 856 34.33 -7.49 17.51
C LEU A 856 34.51 -6.29 18.44
N ARG A 857 35.65 -5.58 18.35
CA ARG A 857 35.88 -4.35 19.10
C ARG A 857 34.83 -3.28 18.80
N ALA A 858 34.51 -3.07 17.52
CA ALA A 858 33.49 -2.12 17.08
C ALA A 858 32.10 -2.44 17.64
N ARG A 859 31.70 -3.71 17.61
CA ARG A 859 30.38 -4.14 18.10
C ARG A 859 30.27 -4.08 19.61
N ILE A 860 31.31 -4.50 20.35
CA ILE A 860 31.34 -4.40 21.81
C ILE A 860 31.38 -2.95 22.28
N TYR A 861 32.12 -2.09 21.57
CA TYR A 861 32.09 -0.65 21.79
C TYR A 861 30.67 -0.08 21.72
N ALA A 862 29.90 -0.45 20.69
CA ALA A 862 28.51 0.00 20.54
C ALA A 862 27.64 -0.41 21.74
N GLN A 863 27.81 -1.65 22.25
CA GLN A 863 27.04 -2.12 23.41
C GLN A 863 27.38 -1.37 24.70
N TYR A 864 28.66 -1.11 24.95
CA TYR A 864 29.07 -0.31 26.12
C TYR A 864 28.61 1.14 26.01
N ARG A 865 28.66 1.75 24.82
CA ARG A 865 28.09 3.08 24.56
C ARG A 865 26.60 3.14 24.83
N TYR A 866 25.84 2.14 24.39
CA TYR A 866 24.41 2.08 24.67
C TYR A 866 24.12 1.96 26.16
N LEU A 867 24.78 1.04 26.86
CA LEU A 867 24.65 0.89 28.31
C LEU A 867 24.99 2.20 29.04
N ALA A 868 26.02 2.93 28.59
CA ALA A 868 26.35 4.24 29.14
C ALA A 868 25.23 5.26 28.93
N SER A 869 24.60 5.26 27.75
CA SER A 869 23.52 6.21 27.41
C SER A 869 22.26 6.02 28.25
N THR A 870 21.96 4.78 28.66
CA THR A 870 20.78 4.44 29.46
C THR A 870 21.04 4.53 30.97
N GLN A 871 22.29 4.68 31.40
CA GLN A 871 22.67 4.70 32.80
C GLN A 871 22.38 6.05 33.47
N THR A 872 21.64 6.03 34.58
CA THR A 872 21.31 7.22 35.38
C THR A 872 22.41 7.60 36.38
N ASN A 873 23.18 6.64 36.88
CA ASN A 873 24.29 6.89 37.81
C ASN A 873 25.53 7.47 37.09
N PRO A 874 25.95 8.71 37.38
CA PRO A 874 27.06 9.37 36.67
C PRO A 874 28.40 8.63 36.76
N SER A 875 28.69 8.01 37.92
CA SER A 875 29.94 7.26 38.13
C SER A 875 29.98 5.96 37.32
N MET A 876 28.83 5.29 37.16
CA MET A 876 28.73 4.09 36.33
C MET A 876 28.76 4.45 34.85
N ARG A 877 28.03 5.51 34.44
CA ARG A 877 28.09 6.06 33.09
C ARG A 877 29.52 6.41 32.68
N LYS A 878 30.26 7.09 33.55
CA LYS A 878 31.68 7.44 33.32
C LYS A 878 32.54 6.19 33.12
N ARG A 879 32.43 5.19 34.01
CA ARG A 879 33.16 3.92 33.88
C ARG A 879 32.83 3.16 32.59
N MET A 880 31.56 3.15 32.17
CA MET A 880 31.15 2.54 30.90
C MET A 880 31.78 3.25 29.71
N MET A 881 31.79 4.59 29.72
CA MET A 881 32.40 5.39 28.66
C MET A 881 33.92 5.15 28.60
N GLU A 882 34.60 5.18 29.75
CA GLU A 882 36.04 4.88 29.85
C GLU A 882 36.38 3.48 29.32
N ARG A 883 35.54 2.48 29.62
CA ARG A 883 35.70 1.12 29.11
C ARG A 883 35.48 1.03 27.60
N ALA A 884 34.47 1.73 27.07
CA ALA A 884 34.23 1.81 25.63
C ALA A 884 35.43 2.47 24.93
N ASP A 885 35.89 3.64 25.41
CA ASP A 885 36.98 4.39 24.81
C ASP A 885 38.31 3.61 24.81
N ALA A 886 38.55 2.78 25.84
CA ALA A 886 39.71 1.89 25.90
C ALA A 886 39.78 0.87 24.75
N LEU A 887 38.65 0.50 24.13
CA LEU A 887 38.62 -0.44 23.01
C LEU A 887 39.22 0.14 21.72
N TYR A 888 39.30 1.46 21.61
CA TYR A 888 39.79 2.16 20.41
C TYR A 888 41.09 2.95 20.64
N HIS A 889 41.39 3.37 21.87
CA HIS A 889 42.66 4.03 22.21
C HIS A 889 43.85 3.06 22.38
N ALA A 890 43.64 1.74 22.34
CA ALA A 890 44.70 0.74 22.47
C ALA A 890 45.48 0.49 21.14
N ARG A 891 45.86 1.54 20.41
CA ARG A 891 46.82 1.47 19.30
C ARG A 891 47.98 2.44 19.52
#